data_AF-A0A7R9J007-F1
#
_entry.id   AF-A0A7R9J007-F1
#
_cell.length_a   1.000
_cell.length_b   1.000
_cell.length_c   1.000
_cell.angle_alpha   90.00
_cell.angle_beta   90.00
_cell.angle_gamma   90.00
#
_symmetry.space_group_name_H-M   'P 1'
#
loop_
_entity.id
_entity.type
_entity.pdbx_description
1 polymer ?
#
loop_
_entity_poly.entity_id
_entity_poly.type
_entity_poly.pdbx_seq_one_letter_code
_entity_poly.pdbx_strand_id
1 'polypeptide(L)'
;MLRYLWNASAGHLLGYVAEKPPPTTEVDIDTVLKALQEVKFVDNVASLDVNDANENTCAEITSKNTCQQRIGAVTLVHQHYGFIDKNLYFDFDIFPSHEFRVGDYVKYLAFRKSEQHTWKVQKIYYILNESWDKNDDEDENKNDAEVEEFTKVIPRQSHTRQIVTQVLDRKEREVICSDNIKFDLNSVASEFSPLVNDWIIVEGIVEVDEGVTDFSGELLHIESISALRSRILDGSVTQMDANGEGIIQNEVFFTKHCCETGYIPSVGDFVRVQAIESHQGRLLWRALTVVLLKAAHQGTQSHTSGQDKLTENKRDELVQDKNGIVLSVNKVKFAGPRGEYLSLEVPGLAERRPSVLVGDAIHAEPLCDDNIKPCVYEGFVHKVLQKEIWVKFHLTFHSKYDMSDYRLTFQLSRTYLRRSHAAVNWAIQRLGQEMLFPNKVAPKTQQLIFKETDKDSTVSKSFVQVNNVSELKLHTLEENKQLVWFNQRLNFYQKEAVRNILKGEARPLPYVIFGPPGTGKTITLVETIMQLLHLIPHSRLLVATPSNSASNLIAERLVDTGLFLPGQLVRLVSYNLMAKGLLPEKLIPYSTCADITSCDEKTPLEEEPLKLSSNAKTLGRHRVTIGTCATLGLLHMMAFPHGHFTHVLVDEAGQATEPEILIPLST
;
A
#
# COMPACT_ATOMS: atom_id res chain seq x y z
N MET A 1 -15.27 4.17 -2.21
CA MET A 1 -16.11 3.61 -1.10
C MET A 1 -15.44 3.63 0.30
N LEU A 2 -14.20 3.14 0.49
CA LEU A 2 -13.52 3.13 1.81
C LEU A 2 -13.28 4.54 2.41
N ARG A 3 -13.08 5.56 1.57
CA ARG A 3 -12.97 6.97 1.98
C ARG A 3 -14.30 7.57 2.46
N TYR A 4 -15.43 7.01 2.04
CA TYR A 4 -16.78 7.45 2.44
C TYR A 4 -17.26 6.75 3.72
N LEU A 5 -16.88 5.48 3.92
CA LEU A 5 -17.19 4.75 5.16
C LEU A 5 -16.43 5.30 6.38
N TRP A 6 -15.21 5.82 6.20
CA TRP A 6 -14.46 6.50 7.27
C TRP A 6 -15.14 7.80 7.72
N ASN A 7 -15.71 8.57 6.78
CA ASN A 7 -16.41 9.82 7.09
C ASN A 7 -17.81 9.60 7.69
N ALA A 8 -18.44 8.45 7.43
CA ALA A 8 -19.77 8.13 7.96
C ALA A 8 -19.73 7.59 9.41
N SER A 9 -18.63 6.97 9.86
CA SER A 9 -18.50 6.49 11.25
C SER A 9 -18.10 7.58 12.24
N ALA A 10 -17.50 8.69 11.79
CA ALA A 10 -17.17 9.85 12.64
C ALA A 10 -18.36 10.80 12.87
N GLY A 11 -19.44 10.67 12.09
CA GLY A 11 -20.60 11.59 12.11
C GLY A 11 -21.76 11.19 13.03
N HIS A 12 -21.61 10.16 13.87
CA HIS A 12 -22.68 9.66 14.77
C HIS A 12 -22.30 9.62 16.25
N LEU A 13 -21.36 10.47 16.66
CA LEU A 13 -21.09 10.80 18.06
C LEU A 13 -20.71 12.28 18.14
N LEU A 14 -21.73 13.14 18.22
CA LEU A 14 -21.76 14.49 18.81
C LEU A 14 -22.93 15.27 18.19
N GLY A 15 -24.08 15.19 18.84
CA GLY A 15 -25.12 16.19 18.64
C GLY A 15 -24.71 17.47 19.37
N TYR A 16 -24.46 18.55 18.63
CA TYR A 16 -24.52 19.89 19.20
C TYR A 16 -25.31 20.80 18.25
N VAL A 17 -26.38 21.35 18.82
CA VAL A 17 -27.25 22.37 18.24
C VAL A 17 -26.40 23.63 18.01
N ALA A 18 -26.49 24.19 16.81
CA ALA A 18 -25.84 25.44 16.46
C ALA A 18 -26.50 26.62 17.19
N GLU A 19 -25.86 27.14 18.23
CA GLU A 19 -26.11 28.49 18.74
C GLU A 19 -25.07 29.46 18.16
N LYS A 20 -25.54 30.66 17.79
CA LYS A 20 -24.75 31.73 17.18
C LYS A 20 -23.56 32.14 18.09
N PRO A 21 -22.42 32.56 17.51
CA PRO A 21 -21.27 32.98 18.30
C PRO A 21 -21.56 34.30 19.05
N PRO A 22 -21.15 34.44 20.33
CA PRO A 22 -21.14 35.72 21.02
C PRO A 22 -19.93 36.57 20.57
N PRO A 23 -19.95 37.90 20.82
CA PRO A 23 -18.92 38.80 20.33
C PRO A 23 -17.61 38.62 21.10
N THR A 24 -16.52 38.82 20.37
CA THR A 24 -15.12 38.77 20.81
C THR A 24 -14.86 39.67 22.03
N THR A 25 -14.44 39.05 23.13
CA THR A 25 -13.73 39.71 24.23
C THR A 25 -12.28 39.22 24.21
N GLU A 26 -11.34 40.17 24.13
CA GLU A 26 -9.90 39.93 24.27
C GLU A 26 -9.61 39.18 25.58
N VAL A 27 -8.88 38.07 25.47
CA VAL A 27 -8.46 37.27 26.63
C VAL A 27 -7.07 37.73 27.04
N ASP A 28 -6.96 38.22 28.26
CA ASP A 28 -5.70 38.63 28.89
C ASP A 28 -4.85 37.40 29.26
N ILE A 29 -3.76 37.22 28.51
CA ILE A 29 -2.86 36.06 28.55
C ILE A 29 -2.17 35.93 29.91
N ASP A 30 -1.98 37.04 30.65
CA ASP A 30 -1.29 37.02 31.95
C ASP A 30 -2.14 36.36 33.05
N THR A 31 -3.47 36.38 32.92
CA THR A 31 -4.37 35.71 33.88
C THR A 31 -4.34 34.18 33.69
N VAL A 32 -4.16 33.72 32.45
CA VAL A 32 -4.04 32.29 32.11
C VAL A 32 -2.69 31.73 32.56
N LEU A 33 -1.61 32.50 32.39
CA LEU A 33 -0.28 32.10 32.84
C LEU A 33 -0.18 31.99 34.37
N LYS A 34 -0.89 32.85 35.10
CA LYS A 34 -0.93 32.82 36.57
C LYS A 34 -1.68 31.60 37.11
N ALA A 35 -2.76 31.17 36.44
CA ALA A 35 -3.50 29.96 36.79
C ALA A 35 -2.71 28.66 36.55
N LEU A 36 -1.77 28.66 35.60
CA LEU A 36 -0.90 27.51 35.31
C LEU A 36 0.27 27.38 36.30
N GLN A 37 0.62 28.42 37.05
CA GLN A 37 1.73 28.42 38.00
C GLN A 37 1.33 27.99 39.43
N GLU A 38 0.04 27.97 39.79
CA GLU A 38 -0.41 27.66 41.15
C GLU A 38 -0.68 26.16 41.42
N VAL A 39 -0.53 25.27 40.45
CA VAL A 39 -0.75 23.82 40.68
C VAL A 39 0.59 23.11 40.85
N LYS A 40 1.12 23.12 42.08
CA LYS A 40 2.18 22.22 42.53
C LYS A 40 1.98 21.81 44.00
N PHE A 41 2.17 20.50 44.25
CA PHE A 41 2.39 19.80 45.54
C PHE A 41 1.20 19.58 46.49
N VAL A 42 0.76 18.32 46.57
CA VAL A 42 0.49 17.65 47.86
C VAL A 42 1.07 16.23 47.79
N ASP A 43 1.99 15.95 48.72
CA ASP A 43 2.58 14.63 48.98
C ASP A 43 1.51 13.63 49.45
N ASN A 44 1.62 12.36 49.02
CA ASN A 44 1.69 11.21 49.92
C ASN A 44 1.72 9.87 49.17
N VAL A 45 2.77 9.13 49.45
CA VAL A 45 2.89 7.67 49.27
C VAL A 45 2.20 7.01 50.47
N ALA A 46 1.14 6.23 50.24
CA ALA A 46 0.80 5.03 51.04
C ALA A 46 -0.43 4.28 50.51
N SER A 47 -0.26 2.96 50.35
CA SER A 47 -1.25 1.85 50.43
C SER A 47 -2.45 1.77 49.45
N LEU A 48 -2.37 0.76 48.57
CA LEU A 48 -3.36 -0.26 48.17
C LEU A 48 -4.86 0.02 48.42
N ASP A 49 -5.69 -0.01 47.36
CA ASP A 49 -6.57 -1.16 47.04
C ASP A 49 -7.43 -0.95 45.76
N VAL A 50 -7.87 -2.06 45.18
CA VAL A 50 -8.55 -2.25 43.88
C VAL A 50 -10.05 -1.86 43.94
N ASN A 51 -10.54 -1.05 42.99
CA ASN A 51 -11.72 -1.31 42.13
C ASN A 51 -12.27 -0.05 41.41
N ASP A 52 -12.75 -0.30 40.19
CA ASP A 52 -13.65 0.46 39.32
C ASP A 52 -13.16 1.63 38.44
N ALA A 53 -13.66 1.56 37.20
CA ALA A 53 -13.38 2.32 35.99
C ALA A 53 -13.84 3.79 36.05
N ASN A 54 -13.14 4.73 35.39
CA ASN A 54 -13.32 5.10 33.98
C ASN A 54 -12.42 6.28 33.55
N GLU A 55 -11.86 6.15 32.34
CA GLU A 55 -11.44 7.14 31.31
C GLU A 55 -10.60 8.41 31.59
N ASN A 56 -9.45 8.44 30.88
CA ASN A 56 -8.89 9.53 30.06
C ASN A 56 -8.39 10.82 30.72
N THR A 57 -7.07 10.91 30.92
CA THR A 57 -6.12 11.70 30.09
C THR A 57 -4.81 11.87 30.88
N CYS A 58 -3.77 11.15 30.48
CA CYS A 58 -2.36 11.51 30.70
C CYS A 58 -1.52 10.63 29.76
N ALA A 59 -0.54 11.25 29.12
CA ALA A 59 0.46 10.63 28.26
C ALA A 59 0.78 9.18 28.68
N GLU A 60 0.56 8.21 27.79
CA GLU A 60 0.95 6.82 28.04
C GLU A 60 2.46 6.75 28.23
N ILE A 61 2.89 6.67 29.49
CA ILE A 61 4.23 6.23 29.86
C ILE A 61 4.29 4.76 29.45
N THR A 62 4.87 4.48 28.29
CA THR A 62 5.08 3.12 27.80
C THR A 62 6.24 2.52 28.60
N SER A 63 5.97 2.03 29.81
CA SER A 63 6.94 1.32 30.66
C SER A 63 7.27 -0.10 30.16
N LYS A 64 7.35 -0.28 28.85
CA LYS A 64 7.85 -1.52 28.26
C LYS A 64 9.37 -1.48 28.29
N ASN A 65 10.00 -2.62 28.55
CA ASN A 65 11.46 -2.78 28.64
C ASN A 65 12.10 -2.71 27.23
N THR A 66 11.91 -1.58 26.56
CA THR A 66 12.26 -1.28 25.16
C THR A 66 13.45 -0.34 25.04
N CYS A 67 13.80 0.39 26.10
CA CYS A 67 14.98 1.23 26.17
C CYS A 67 15.85 0.82 27.37
N GLN A 68 17.14 0.58 27.13
CA GLN A 68 18.08 0.12 28.17
C GLN A 68 19.46 0.72 27.95
N GLN A 69 20.09 1.13 29.04
CA GLN A 69 21.50 1.43 29.06
C GLN A 69 22.28 0.16 29.46
N ARG A 70 23.33 -0.14 28.71
CA ARG A 70 24.15 -1.35 28.86
C ARG A 70 25.63 -1.02 28.77
N ILE A 71 26.44 -1.93 29.29
CA ILE A 71 27.88 -1.97 29.07
C ILE A 71 28.17 -3.26 28.30
N GLY A 72 29.03 -3.19 27.30
CA GLY A 72 29.38 -4.34 26.47
C GLY A 72 30.72 -4.16 25.80
N ALA A 73 31.31 -5.25 25.33
CA ALA A 73 32.62 -5.24 24.70
C ALA A 73 32.47 -5.10 23.18
N VAL A 74 33.24 -4.21 22.57
CA VAL A 74 33.40 -4.13 21.11
C VAL A 74 34.12 -5.39 20.66
N THR A 75 33.41 -6.26 19.95
CA THR A 75 33.89 -7.57 19.52
C THR A 75 34.43 -7.58 18.11
N LEU A 76 33.94 -6.69 17.25
CA LEU A 76 34.36 -6.56 15.86
C LEU A 76 34.31 -5.09 15.46
N VAL A 77 35.31 -4.68 14.68
CA VAL A 77 35.43 -3.34 14.14
C VAL A 77 35.70 -3.45 12.64
N HIS A 78 34.91 -2.72 11.85
CA HIS A 78 35.10 -2.52 10.42
C HIS A 78 35.37 -1.04 10.14
N GLN A 79 35.53 -0.66 8.86
CA GLN A 79 35.92 0.70 8.48
C GLN A 79 34.91 1.78 8.91
N HIS A 80 33.61 1.47 9.01
CA HIS A 80 32.55 2.45 9.28
C HIS A 80 31.52 1.98 10.32
N TYR A 81 31.70 0.79 10.90
CA TYR A 81 30.75 0.22 11.85
C TYR A 81 31.43 -0.83 12.74
N GLY A 82 30.79 -1.17 13.85
CA GLY A 82 31.27 -2.19 14.78
C GLY A 82 30.15 -3.05 15.36
N PHE A 83 30.56 -4.08 16.11
CA PHE A 83 29.65 -4.94 16.87
C PHE A 83 30.01 -4.99 18.35
N ILE A 84 29.02 -4.77 19.20
CA ILE A 84 29.11 -5.01 20.65
C ILE A 84 28.57 -6.42 20.95
N ASP A 85 29.24 -7.17 21.82
CA ASP A 85 28.85 -8.51 22.27
C ASP A 85 28.46 -9.47 21.12
N LYS A 86 29.23 -9.42 20.03
CA LYS A 86 29.12 -10.20 18.78
C LYS A 86 27.90 -9.90 17.90
N ASN A 87 26.81 -9.38 18.45
CA ASN A 87 25.51 -9.35 17.76
C ASN A 87 24.87 -7.95 17.67
N LEU A 88 25.37 -6.94 18.38
CA LEU A 88 24.79 -5.59 18.39
C LEU A 88 25.55 -4.65 17.45
N TYR A 89 24.98 -4.40 16.28
CA TYR A 89 25.50 -3.45 15.31
C TYR A 89 25.44 -2.01 15.84
N PHE A 90 26.49 -1.23 15.60
CA PHE A 90 26.50 0.22 15.73
C PHE A 90 27.29 0.87 14.60
N ASP A 91 26.84 2.05 14.17
CA ASP A 91 27.52 2.86 13.16
C ASP A 91 28.52 3.82 13.85
N PHE A 92 29.63 4.14 13.18
CA PHE A 92 30.62 5.06 13.74
C PHE A 92 30.13 6.50 13.76
N ASP A 93 29.15 6.84 12.91
CA ASP A 93 28.49 8.15 12.91
C ASP A 93 27.76 8.45 14.24
N ILE A 94 27.48 7.43 15.05
CA ILE A 94 26.86 7.56 16.38
C ILE A 94 27.87 8.12 17.41
N PHE A 95 29.17 7.99 17.17
CA PHE A 95 30.23 8.53 18.02
C PHE A 95 31.45 8.94 17.17
N PRO A 96 31.34 10.01 16.36
CA PRO A 96 32.24 10.32 15.26
C PRO A 96 33.66 10.76 15.69
N SER A 97 33.90 10.92 16.99
CA SER A 97 35.12 11.49 17.56
C SER A 97 36.14 10.46 18.05
N HIS A 98 35.93 9.16 17.80
CA HIS A 98 36.73 8.09 18.42
C HIS A 98 37.04 6.92 17.48
N GLU A 99 38.21 6.32 17.66
CA GLU A 99 38.63 5.08 16.98
C GLU A 99 38.38 3.86 17.87
N PHE A 100 37.30 3.12 17.60
CA PHE A 100 36.97 1.89 18.32
C PHE A 100 37.99 0.78 18.06
N ARG A 101 38.37 0.05 19.12
CA ARG A 101 39.22 -1.14 19.06
C ARG A 101 38.46 -2.37 19.55
N VAL A 102 38.80 -3.52 18.98
CA VAL A 102 38.30 -4.81 19.49
C VAL A 102 38.81 -4.99 20.92
N GLY A 103 37.88 -5.21 21.86
CA GLY A 103 38.15 -5.29 23.30
C GLY A 103 37.73 -4.05 24.10
N ASP A 104 37.33 -2.95 23.44
CA ASP A 104 36.86 -1.76 24.15
C ASP A 104 35.54 -2.01 24.87
N TYR A 105 35.48 -1.67 26.16
CA TYR A 105 34.22 -1.67 26.90
C TYR A 105 33.53 -0.33 26.73
N VAL A 106 32.31 -0.34 26.20
CA VAL A 106 31.55 0.87 25.91
C VAL A 106 30.26 0.88 26.71
N LYS A 107 29.90 2.06 27.23
CA LYS A 107 28.57 2.29 27.82
C LYS A 107 27.67 2.89 26.75
N TYR A 108 26.55 2.25 26.48
CA TYR A 108 25.68 2.60 25.35
C TYR A 108 24.20 2.52 25.68
N LEU A 109 23.40 3.26 24.92
CA LEU A 109 21.94 3.22 24.94
C LEU A 109 21.45 2.28 23.84
N ALA A 110 20.64 1.30 24.21
CA ALA A 110 20.04 0.34 23.30
C ALA A 110 18.52 0.49 23.29
N PHE A 111 17.93 0.46 22.10
CA PHE A 111 16.49 0.57 21.90
C PHE A 111 15.95 -0.56 21.01
N ARG A 112 14.75 -1.03 21.31
CA ARG A 112 13.95 -1.92 20.44
C ARG A 112 12.49 -1.44 20.42
N LYS A 113 11.85 -1.47 19.25
CA LYS A 113 10.46 -1.01 19.10
C LYS A 113 9.44 -1.87 19.87
N SER A 114 9.67 -3.17 19.93
CA SER A 114 8.87 -4.12 20.71
C SER A 114 9.72 -5.33 21.08
N GLU A 115 9.20 -6.23 21.92
CA GLU A 115 9.95 -7.43 22.33
C GLU A 115 10.35 -8.36 21.18
N GLN A 116 9.63 -8.29 20.05
CA GLN A 116 9.90 -9.07 18.84
C GLN A 116 11.01 -8.46 17.96
N HIS A 117 11.40 -7.20 18.22
CA HIS A 117 12.44 -6.52 17.46
C HIS A 117 13.81 -6.71 18.12
N THR A 118 14.84 -6.77 17.28
CA THR A 118 16.23 -6.82 17.74
C THR A 118 16.62 -5.48 18.37
N TRP A 119 17.47 -5.55 19.40
CA TRP A 119 18.10 -4.38 19.99
C TRP A 119 18.98 -3.66 18.96
N LYS A 120 18.92 -2.33 18.95
CA LYS A 120 19.82 -1.46 18.20
C LYS A 120 20.52 -0.51 19.14
N VAL A 121 21.81 -0.30 18.91
CA VAL A 121 22.57 0.74 19.62
C VAL A 121 22.18 2.08 19.03
N GLN A 122 21.66 2.98 19.87
CA GLN A 122 21.27 4.34 19.47
C GLN A 122 22.37 5.35 19.77
N LYS A 123 23.08 5.15 20.89
CA LYS A 123 24.13 6.06 21.35
C LYS A 123 25.20 5.34 22.12
N ILE A 124 26.45 5.78 21.97
CA ILE A 124 27.55 5.41 22.84
C ILE A 124 27.87 6.63 23.71
N TYR A 125 27.85 6.48 25.02
CA TYR A 125 28.10 7.58 25.95
C TYR A 125 29.60 7.83 26.14
N TYR A 126 30.37 6.78 26.40
CA TYR A 126 31.83 6.82 26.59
C TYR A 126 32.43 5.40 26.57
N ILE A 127 33.76 5.34 26.41
CA ILE A 127 34.55 4.12 26.51
C ILE A 127 35.14 4.03 27.93
N LEU A 128 34.91 2.91 28.62
CA LEU A 128 35.29 2.70 30.02
C LEU A 128 36.80 2.45 30.19
N ASN A 129 37.45 1.88 29.18
CA ASN A 129 38.87 1.54 29.25
C ASN A 129 39.81 2.76 29.17
N GLU A 130 39.28 3.98 28.98
CA GLU A 130 40.06 5.22 28.83
C GLU A 130 40.07 6.11 30.08
N SER A 131 39.33 5.76 31.14
CA SER A 131 39.28 6.59 32.34
C SER A 131 40.31 6.19 33.41
N TRP A 132 41.44 6.91 33.39
CA TRP A 132 42.37 7.30 34.48
C TRP A 132 43.30 6.26 35.14
N ASP A 133 44.59 6.60 35.02
CA ASP A 133 45.80 6.17 35.74
C ASP A 133 46.08 4.67 35.93
N LYS A 134 46.94 4.19 35.03
CA LYS A 134 47.85 3.08 35.31
C LYS A 134 48.72 3.42 36.53
N ASN A 135 48.31 2.95 37.69
CA ASN A 135 49.30 2.45 38.64
C ASN A 135 49.37 0.95 38.43
N ASP A 136 50.46 0.55 37.80
CA ASP A 136 50.90 -0.83 37.69
C ASP A 136 51.09 -1.37 39.11
N ASP A 137 50.15 -2.15 39.62
CA ASP A 137 50.43 -3.16 40.63
C ASP A 137 49.50 -4.35 40.40
N GLU A 138 50.13 -5.52 40.36
CA GLU A 138 49.56 -6.83 40.10
C GLU A 138 48.54 -7.20 41.20
N ASP A 139 47.26 -7.25 40.86
CA ASP A 139 46.26 -7.97 41.67
C ASP A 139 45.33 -8.79 40.77
N GLU A 140 45.57 -10.11 40.74
CA GLU A 140 44.73 -11.15 40.11
C GLU A 140 43.41 -11.41 40.88
N ASN A 141 42.84 -10.38 41.50
CA ASN A 141 41.48 -10.41 42.05
C ASN A 141 40.70 -9.21 41.53
N LYS A 142 40.15 -9.34 40.31
CA LYS A 142 39.07 -8.45 39.88
C LYS A 142 37.92 -8.62 40.86
N ASN A 143 37.75 -7.64 41.74
CA ASN A 143 36.71 -7.62 42.75
C ASN A 143 35.34 -7.91 42.12
N ASP A 144 34.53 -8.77 42.76
CA ASP A 144 33.16 -9.08 42.31
C ASP A 144 32.31 -7.82 42.05
N ALA A 145 32.64 -6.70 42.72
CA ALA A 145 32.01 -5.39 42.54
C ALA A 145 32.26 -4.74 41.17
N GLU A 146 33.44 -4.92 40.55
CA GLU A 146 33.70 -4.39 39.20
C GLU A 146 32.94 -5.21 38.15
N VAL A 147 32.88 -6.54 38.31
CA VAL A 147 32.14 -7.44 37.42
C VAL A 147 30.62 -7.21 37.50
N GLU A 148 30.10 -6.85 38.67
CA GLU A 148 28.71 -6.41 38.84
C GLU A 148 28.39 -5.09 38.10
N GLU A 149 29.34 -4.15 38.01
CA GLU A 149 29.14 -2.91 37.25
C GLU A 149 29.07 -3.19 35.73
N PHE A 150 29.93 -4.07 35.21
CA PHE A 150 29.95 -4.45 33.79
C PHE A 150 28.69 -5.23 33.34
N THR A 151 27.91 -5.81 34.24
CA THR A 151 26.69 -6.59 33.93
C THR A 151 25.39 -5.83 34.21
N LYS A 152 25.49 -4.58 34.67
CA LYS A 152 24.33 -3.77 35.06
C LYS A 152 23.54 -3.28 33.83
N VAL A 153 22.39 -3.90 33.59
CA VAL A 153 21.38 -3.40 32.64
C VAL A 153 20.50 -2.39 33.37
N ILE A 154 20.53 -1.13 32.95
CA ILE A 154 19.71 -0.06 33.54
C ILE A 154 18.53 0.19 32.60
N PRO A 155 17.29 -0.22 32.96
CA PRO A 155 16.12 0.11 32.16
C PRO A 155 15.91 1.63 32.16
N ARG A 156 15.68 2.18 30.97
CA ARG A 156 15.35 3.60 30.79
C ARG A 156 13.88 3.72 30.40
N GLN A 157 13.20 4.70 30.97
CA GLN A 157 11.84 5.00 30.55
C GLN A 157 11.89 5.73 29.21
N SER A 158 10.89 5.49 28.37
CA SER A 158 10.70 6.18 27.11
C SER A 158 9.24 6.57 26.98
N HIS A 159 8.98 7.67 26.28
CA HIS A 159 7.63 8.18 26.07
C HIS A 159 7.49 8.74 24.65
N THR A 160 6.28 8.70 24.11
CA THR A 160 5.95 9.25 22.79
C THR A 160 5.73 10.75 22.88
N ARG A 161 6.52 11.53 22.14
CA ARG A 161 6.44 12.98 22.08
C ARG A 161 6.11 13.46 20.67
N GLN A 162 5.33 14.54 20.61
CA GLN A 162 5.15 15.33 19.40
C GLN A 162 6.13 16.51 19.40
N ILE A 163 6.95 16.59 18.36
CA ILE A 163 7.96 17.63 18.19
C ILE A 163 7.60 18.45 16.94
N VAL A 164 7.38 19.75 17.13
CA VAL A 164 7.16 20.67 16.00
C VAL A 164 8.50 21.06 15.42
N THR A 165 8.66 20.91 14.11
CA THR A 165 9.92 21.21 13.41
C THR A 165 9.67 21.67 11.98
N GLN A 166 10.63 22.40 11.40
CA GLN A 166 10.58 22.86 10.02
C GLN A 166 11.49 22.02 9.13
N VAL A 167 11.04 21.63 7.94
CA VAL A 167 11.88 20.96 6.94
C VAL A 167 12.87 21.94 6.34
N LEU A 168 14.18 21.70 6.53
CA LEU A 168 15.26 22.57 6.06
C LEU A 168 15.83 22.11 4.72
N ASP A 169 15.99 20.80 4.56
CA ASP A 169 16.58 20.21 3.37
C ASP A 169 15.99 18.82 3.10
N ARG A 170 16.06 18.40 1.84
CA ARG A 170 15.63 17.07 1.39
C ARG A 170 16.59 16.52 0.36
N LYS A 171 17.27 15.44 0.74
CA LYS A 171 18.16 14.67 -0.15
C LYS A 171 17.46 13.36 -0.52
N GLU A 172 16.83 13.34 -1.68
CA GLU A 172 16.02 12.21 -2.16
C GLU A 172 14.87 11.84 -1.19
N ARG A 173 15.06 10.76 -0.39
CA ARG A 173 14.11 10.24 0.61
C ARG A 173 14.46 10.65 2.04
N GLU A 174 15.62 11.25 2.22
CA GLU A 174 16.12 11.70 3.51
C GLU A 174 15.67 13.15 3.76
N VAL A 175 14.98 13.36 4.88
CA VAL A 175 14.45 14.65 5.32
C VAL A 175 15.27 15.16 6.48
N ILE A 176 15.69 16.42 6.39
CA ILE A 176 16.48 17.11 7.42
C ILE A 176 15.65 18.29 7.92
N CYS A 177 15.42 18.35 9.23
CA CYS A 177 14.59 19.37 9.86
C CYS A 177 15.40 20.28 10.80
N SER A 178 14.78 21.39 11.25
CA SER A 178 15.29 22.16 12.38
C SER A 178 15.38 21.24 13.60
N ASP A 179 16.27 21.49 14.55
CA ASP A 179 16.45 20.63 15.74
C ASP A 179 17.23 19.33 15.51
N ASN A 180 18.05 19.27 14.44
CA ASN A 180 18.89 18.11 14.08
C ASN A 180 18.11 16.80 13.87
N ILE A 181 16.81 16.89 13.61
CA ILE A 181 15.97 15.74 13.32
C ILE A 181 16.19 15.31 11.87
N LYS A 182 16.47 14.02 11.69
CA LYS A 182 16.76 13.44 10.38
C LYS A 182 16.09 12.08 10.25
N PHE A 183 15.40 11.85 9.13
CA PHE A 183 14.72 10.57 8.89
C PHE A 183 14.57 10.22 7.41
N ASP A 184 14.50 8.91 7.12
CA ASP A 184 14.11 8.38 5.81
C ASP A 184 12.59 8.21 5.74
N LEU A 185 11.96 8.74 4.69
CA LEU A 185 10.53 8.60 4.41
C LEU A 185 10.06 7.14 4.25
N ASN A 186 10.95 6.18 4.02
CA ASN A 186 10.62 4.74 4.05
C ASN A 186 10.34 4.22 5.46
N SER A 187 10.92 4.87 6.46
CA SER A 187 10.95 4.39 7.85
C SER A 187 9.89 5.03 8.74
N VAL A 188 9.15 6.01 8.20
CA VAL A 188 8.21 6.86 8.94
C VAL A 188 6.84 6.83 8.27
N ALA A 189 5.76 6.76 9.05
CA ALA A 189 4.40 6.89 8.53
C ALA A 189 4.09 8.34 8.16
N SER A 190 3.59 8.60 6.95
CA SER A 190 3.24 9.96 6.51
C SER A 190 2.08 9.98 5.53
N GLU A 191 1.21 10.97 5.66
CA GLU A 191 0.07 11.21 4.78
C GLU A 191 0.38 12.09 3.57
N PHE A 192 1.55 12.73 3.55
CA PHE A 192 1.98 13.63 2.47
C PHE A 192 3.49 13.57 2.28
N SER A 193 3.98 14.04 1.13
CA SER A 193 5.42 14.19 0.95
C SER A 193 5.87 15.57 1.45
N PRO A 194 6.71 15.65 2.49
CA PRO A 194 7.22 16.93 2.97
C PRO A 194 8.13 17.59 1.91
N LEU A 195 7.99 18.90 1.79
CA LEU A 195 8.83 19.79 1.00
C LEU A 195 9.64 20.69 1.90
N VAL A 196 10.73 21.25 1.36
CA VAL A 196 11.52 22.27 2.04
C VAL A 196 10.60 23.42 2.46
N ASN A 197 10.80 23.90 3.69
CA ASN A 197 10.04 24.92 4.40
C ASN A 197 8.67 24.52 4.96
N ASP A 198 8.27 23.25 4.86
CA ASP A 198 7.06 22.75 5.53
C ASP A 198 7.22 22.74 7.05
N TRP A 199 6.14 23.10 7.75
CA TRP A 199 6.04 22.91 9.19
C TRP A 199 5.33 21.59 9.49
N ILE A 200 6.03 20.72 10.22
CA ILE A 200 5.57 19.36 10.51
C ILE A 200 5.61 19.09 12.01
N ILE A 201 4.77 18.15 12.43
CA ILE A 201 4.84 17.50 13.73
C ILE A 201 5.47 16.13 13.51
N VAL A 202 6.56 15.86 14.20
CA VAL A 202 7.21 14.55 14.28
C VAL A 202 6.73 13.87 15.54
N GLU A 203 6.06 12.75 15.41
CA GLU A 203 5.70 11.89 16.53
C GLU A 203 6.77 10.80 16.67
N GLY A 204 7.44 10.79 17.82
CA GLY A 204 8.53 9.87 18.05
C GLY A 204 8.74 9.55 19.52
N ILE A 205 9.42 8.44 19.76
CA ILE A 205 9.76 7.95 21.09
C ILE A 205 11.05 8.63 21.54
N VAL A 206 10.98 9.33 22.67
CA VAL A 206 12.13 9.97 23.32
C VAL A 206 12.48 9.23 24.60
N GLU A 207 13.76 9.29 24.99
CA GLU A 207 14.19 8.89 26.33
C GLU A 207 13.65 9.86 27.38
N VAL A 208 13.22 9.36 28.53
CA VAL A 208 12.87 10.19 29.69
C VAL A 208 14.16 10.46 30.48
N ASP A 209 14.64 11.70 30.44
CA ASP A 209 15.72 12.18 31.30
C ASP A 209 15.15 12.96 32.48
N GLU A 210 15.23 12.39 33.68
CA GLU A 210 14.77 13.00 34.94
C GLU A 210 15.55 14.29 35.29
N GLY A 211 16.72 14.51 34.68
CA GLY A 211 17.52 15.72 34.87
C GLY A 211 17.05 16.94 34.07
N VAL A 212 16.10 16.79 33.15
CA VAL A 212 15.60 17.87 32.29
C VAL A 212 14.14 18.18 32.61
N THR A 213 13.83 19.46 32.81
CA THR A 213 12.53 19.92 33.32
C THR A 213 11.34 19.62 32.42
N ASP A 214 11.57 19.36 31.12
CA ASP A 214 10.54 19.00 30.15
C ASP A 214 10.58 17.50 29.78
N PHE A 215 11.34 16.68 30.53
CA PHE A 215 11.61 15.27 30.24
C PHE A 215 12.15 15.04 28.81
N SER A 216 12.82 16.05 28.23
CA SER A 216 13.44 15.92 26.92
C SER A 216 14.73 15.11 26.98
N GLY A 217 14.65 13.87 26.53
CA GLY A 217 15.82 13.09 26.16
C GLY A 217 16.02 13.03 24.65
N GLU A 218 16.87 12.11 24.23
CA GLU A 218 17.21 11.86 22.84
C GLU A 218 16.05 11.22 22.06
N LEU A 219 15.87 11.61 20.80
CA LEU A 219 14.87 11.04 19.90
C LEU A 219 15.32 9.65 19.44
N LEU A 220 14.75 8.60 20.03
CA LEU A 220 15.15 7.21 19.82
C LEU A 220 14.56 6.63 18.53
N HIS A 221 13.33 7.00 18.20
CA HIS A 221 12.63 6.48 17.03
C HIS A 221 11.53 7.43 16.59
N ILE A 222 11.41 7.66 15.28
CA ILE A 222 10.32 8.43 14.70
C ILE A 222 9.26 7.45 14.17
N GLU A 223 8.02 7.63 14.60
CA GLU A 223 6.89 6.78 14.21
C GLU A 223 6.12 7.35 13.04
N SER A 224 5.76 8.63 13.13
CA SER A 224 4.92 9.30 12.16
C SER A 224 5.29 10.77 11.99
N ILE A 225 4.90 11.35 10.85
CA ILE A 225 4.89 12.79 10.65
C ILE A 225 3.51 13.25 10.18
N SER A 226 3.09 14.42 10.67
CA SER A 226 1.86 15.10 10.25
C SER A 226 2.13 16.59 10.02
N ALA A 227 1.23 17.28 9.32
CA ALA A 227 1.37 18.72 9.11
C ALA A 227 1.04 19.48 10.39
N LEU A 228 1.83 20.51 10.73
CA LEU A 228 1.60 21.32 11.94
C LEU A 228 0.19 21.91 11.98
N ARG A 229 -0.21 22.53 10.87
CA ARG A 229 -1.57 23.01 10.64
C ARG A 229 -1.99 22.63 9.23
N SER A 230 -3.26 22.25 9.09
CA SER A 230 -3.90 22.00 7.80
C SER A 230 -5.25 22.71 7.73
N ARG A 231 -5.66 23.11 6.53
CA ARG A 231 -6.96 23.72 6.29
C ARG A 231 -7.48 23.35 4.91
N ILE A 232 -8.80 23.30 4.77
CA ILE A 232 -9.48 23.19 3.48
C ILE A 232 -10.13 24.54 3.20
N LEU A 233 -9.87 25.12 2.03
CA LEU A 233 -10.45 26.40 1.63
C LEU A 233 -10.81 26.41 0.14
N ASP A 234 -11.83 27.20 -0.18
CA ASP A 234 -12.26 27.47 -1.55
C ASP A 234 -11.78 28.88 -1.93
N GLY A 235 -11.15 29.02 -3.08
CA GLY A 235 -10.58 30.30 -3.50
C GLY A 235 -10.28 30.36 -4.99
N SER A 236 -10.11 31.58 -5.51
CA SER A 236 -9.73 31.76 -6.92
C SER A 236 -8.22 31.65 -7.10
N VAL A 237 -7.77 31.01 -8.17
CA VAL A 237 -6.38 31.07 -8.65
C VAL A 237 -6.11 32.52 -9.08
N THR A 238 -5.26 33.22 -8.34
CA THR A 238 -4.97 34.65 -8.57
C THR A 238 -3.75 34.85 -9.46
N GLN A 239 -2.77 33.94 -9.38
CA GLN A 239 -1.53 34.04 -10.15
C GLN A 239 -1.11 32.66 -10.65
N MET A 240 -0.43 32.67 -11.79
CA MET A 240 0.17 31.49 -12.38
C MET A 240 1.40 31.89 -13.17
N ASP A 241 2.48 31.12 -13.01
CA ASP A 241 3.71 31.30 -13.77
C ASP A 241 3.82 30.29 -14.93
N ALA A 242 4.87 30.44 -15.75
CA ALA A 242 5.13 29.56 -16.88
C ALA A 242 5.61 28.15 -16.48
N ASN A 243 6.07 27.98 -15.23
CA ASN A 243 6.56 26.71 -14.69
C ASN A 243 5.42 25.86 -14.11
N GLY A 244 4.20 26.40 -14.04
CA GLY A 244 3.03 25.74 -13.47
C GLY A 244 2.93 25.91 -11.95
N GLU A 245 3.62 26.89 -11.38
CA GLU A 245 3.41 27.37 -10.01
C GLU A 245 2.33 28.45 -10.02
N GLY A 246 1.57 28.54 -8.94
CA GLY A 246 0.52 29.52 -8.83
C GLY A 246 0.18 29.86 -7.39
N ILE A 247 -0.70 30.85 -7.27
CA ILE A 247 -1.18 31.34 -5.98
C ILE A 247 -2.71 31.30 -6.00
N ILE A 248 -3.30 30.76 -4.93
CA ILE A 248 -4.74 30.77 -4.70
C ILE A 248 -5.04 31.78 -3.61
N GLN A 249 -5.96 32.70 -3.92
CA GLN A 249 -6.46 33.73 -3.02
C GLN A 249 -5.36 34.62 -2.40
N ASN A 250 -4.22 34.78 -3.10
CA ASN A 250 -3.02 35.45 -2.58
C ASN A 250 -2.44 34.87 -1.27
N GLU A 251 -2.87 33.68 -0.84
CA GLU A 251 -2.46 33.08 0.44
C GLU A 251 -1.80 31.72 0.29
N VAL A 252 -2.22 30.90 -0.68
CA VAL A 252 -1.78 29.52 -0.82
C VAL A 252 -0.95 29.34 -2.07
N PHE A 253 0.31 28.97 -1.89
CA PHE A 253 1.19 28.53 -2.97
C PHE A 253 0.77 27.15 -3.47
N PHE A 254 0.78 26.91 -4.77
CA PHE A 254 0.53 25.58 -5.31
C PHE A 254 1.35 25.35 -6.57
N THR A 255 1.59 24.08 -6.90
CA THR A 255 2.22 23.68 -8.17
C THR A 255 1.26 22.81 -8.97
N LYS A 256 1.44 22.71 -10.28
CA LYS A 256 0.60 21.86 -11.15
C LYS A 256 0.54 20.41 -10.69
N HIS A 257 1.55 19.93 -9.95
CA HIS A 257 1.60 18.56 -9.43
C HIS A 257 0.57 18.26 -8.33
N CYS A 258 0.05 19.28 -7.63
CA CYS A 258 -1.01 19.07 -6.64
C CYS A 258 -2.43 19.18 -7.24
N CYS A 259 -2.56 19.52 -8.52
CA CYS A 259 -3.84 19.55 -9.21
C CYS A 259 -4.36 18.13 -9.50
N GLU A 260 -5.69 17.95 -9.43
CA GLU A 260 -6.32 16.69 -9.81
C GLU A 260 -5.99 16.29 -11.26
N THR A 261 -5.95 14.98 -11.53
CA THR A 261 -5.51 14.44 -12.83
C THR A 261 -6.37 15.01 -13.96
N GLY A 262 -5.72 15.66 -14.94
CA GLY A 262 -6.39 16.25 -16.10
C GLY A 262 -6.85 17.69 -15.91
N TYR A 263 -6.77 18.25 -14.69
CA TYR A 263 -6.98 19.67 -14.46
C TYR A 263 -5.74 20.47 -14.86
N ILE A 264 -5.91 21.43 -15.77
CA ILE A 264 -4.89 22.43 -16.11
C ILE A 264 -5.36 23.73 -15.47
N PRO A 265 -4.67 24.19 -14.40
CA PRO A 265 -5.14 25.35 -13.67
C PRO A 265 -5.02 26.59 -14.56
N SER A 266 -5.94 27.54 -14.40
CA SER A 266 -5.94 28.84 -15.08
C SER A 266 -6.25 29.96 -14.10
N VAL A 267 -5.69 31.15 -14.34
CA VAL A 267 -5.99 32.34 -13.53
C VAL A 267 -7.48 32.65 -13.62
N GLY A 268 -8.12 32.84 -12.46
CA GLY A 268 -9.56 33.07 -12.31
C GLY A 268 -10.37 31.81 -11.99
N ASP A 269 -9.79 30.62 -12.07
CA ASP A 269 -10.47 29.39 -11.68
C ASP A 269 -10.79 29.40 -10.18
N PHE A 270 -12.01 29.03 -9.82
CA PHE A 270 -12.41 28.82 -8.43
C PHE A 270 -12.17 27.35 -8.07
N VAL A 271 -11.31 27.13 -7.07
CA VAL A 271 -10.78 25.82 -6.71
C VAL A 271 -10.97 25.54 -5.22
N ARG A 272 -11.09 24.27 -4.86
CA ARG A 272 -10.99 23.76 -3.49
C ARG A 272 -9.59 23.25 -3.24
N VAL A 273 -9.02 23.62 -2.11
CA VAL A 273 -7.62 23.35 -1.78
C VAL A 273 -7.52 22.74 -0.40
N GLN A 274 -6.77 21.65 -0.27
CA GLN A 274 -6.24 21.20 1.01
C GLN A 274 -4.84 21.80 1.15
N ALA A 275 -4.64 22.67 2.12
CA ALA A 275 -3.38 23.38 2.33
C ALA A 275 -2.78 23.03 3.69
N ILE A 276 -1.46 23.07 3.76
CA ILE A 276 -0.67 22.92 4.98
C ILE A 276 0.22 24.14 5.19
N GLU A 277 0.63 24.36 6.43
CA GLU A 277 1.55 25.43 6.77
C GLU A 277 2.95 25.17 6.20
N SER A 278 3.46 26.13 5.45
CA SER A 278 4.74 26.04 4.75
C SER A 278 5.22 27.42 4.34
N HIS A 279 6.48 27.76 4.61
CA HIS A 279 7.07 29.04 4.23
C HIS A 279 7.56 29.01 2.77
N GLN A 280 6.63 29.12 1.82
CA GLN A 280 6.93 29.19 0.39
C GLN A 280 7.14 30.65 -0.04
N GLY A 281 8.35 31.16 0.24
CA GLY A 281 8.70 32.55 0.01
C GLY A 281 7.97 33.49 0.99
N ARG A 282 7.03 34.29 0.51
CA ARG A 282 6.20 35.18 1.35
C ARG A 282 4.87 34.55 1.78
N LEU A 283 4.56 33.36 1.26
CA LEU A 283 3.32 32.65 1.54
C LEU A 283 3.54 31.67 2.68
N LEU A 284 2.59 31.59 3.61
CA LEU A 284 2.63 30.72 4.80
C LEU A 284 1.89 29.39 4.59
N TRP A 285 1.25 29.21 3.44
CA TRP A 285 0.48 28.02 3.13
C TRP A 285 0.87 27.49 1.76
N ARG A 286 0.99 26.17 1.65
CA ARG A 286 1.07 25.49 0.36
C ARG A 286 -0.03 24.45 0.20
N ALA A 287 -0.43 24.21 -1.04
CA ALA A 287 -1.40 23.17 -1.36
C ALA A 287 -0.77 21.77 -1.35
N LEU A 288 -1.53 20.81 -0.81
CA LEU A 288 -1.35 19.37 -1.00
C LEU A 288 -2.18 18.85 -2.18
N THR A 289 -3.42 19.35 -2.30
CA THR A 289 -4.33 19.00 -3.38
C THR A 289 -5.17 20.20 -3.82
N VAL A 290 -5.38 20.35 -5.13
CA VAL A 290 -6.20 21.40 -5.74
C VAL A 290 -7.23 20.76 -6.68
N VAL A 291 -8.51 21.05 -6.44
CA VAL A 291 -9.65 20.52 -7.20
C VAL A 291 -10.44 21.68 -7.79
N LEU A 292 -10.72 21.64 -9.10
CA LEU A 292 -11.52 22.66 -9.76
C LEU A 292 -12.99 22.59 -9.31
N LEU A 293 -13.54 23.71 -8.85
CA LEU A 293 -14.98 23.84 -8.57
C LEU A 293 -15.70 24.58 -9.70
N LYS A 294 -15.10 25.65 -10.23
CA LYS A 294 -15.67 26.45 -11.31
C LYS A 294 -14.56 27.09 -12.16
N ALA A 295 -14.59 26.85 -13.47
CA ALA A 295 -13.64 27.47 -14.40
C ALA A 295 -13.87 28.99 -14.54
N ALA A 296 -12.80 29.74 -14.80
CA ALA A 296 -12.89 31.15 -15.16
C ALA A 296 -13.75 31.31 -16.43
N HIS A 297 -14.82 32.12 -16.38
CA HIS A 297 -15.62 32.42 -17.56
C HIS A 297 -14.77 33.20 -18.58
N GLN A 298 -14.43 32.57 -19.71
CA GLN A 298 -13.98 33.29 -20.89
C GLN A 298 -15.15 34.12 -21.44
N GLY A 299 -14.94 35.42 -21.60
CA GLY A 299 -15.94 36.33 -22.16
C GLY A 299 -16.39 35.91 -23.56
N THR A 300 -17.71 35.77 -23.69
CA THR A 300 -18.54 36.01 -24.89
C THR A 300 -18.24 35.20 -26.16
N GLN A 301 -18.96 34.08 -26.35
CA GLN A 301 -20.03 34.02 -27.34
C GLN A 301 -21.16 33.12 -26.84
N SER A 302 -22.39 33.60 -27.04
CA SER A 302 -23.66 33.02 -26.67
C SER A 302 -23.86 31.59 -27.19
N HIS A 303 -24.17 30.64 -26.31
CA HIS A 303 -25.23 29.66 -26.57
C HIS A 303 -25.96 29.30 -25.27
N THR A 304 -27.28 29.30 -25.38
CA THR A 304 -28.32 29.13 -24.38
C THR A 304 -28.19 27.87 -23.53
N SER A 305 -28.68 27.98 -22.29
CA SER A 305 -29.07 26.92 -21.37
C SER A 305 -29.26 25.53 -22.01
N GLY A 306 -28.24 24.69 -21.90
CA GLY A 306 -28.31 23.27 -22.18
C GLY A 306 -27.77 22.54 -20.96
N GLN A 307 -28.57 21.62 -20.42
CA GLN A 307 -27.98 20.44 -19.80
C GLN A 307 -26.89 19.95 -20.75
N ASP A 308 -25.64 19.78 -20.29
CA ASP A 308 -24.58 19.16 -21.09
C ASP A 308 -24.95 17.68 -21.34
N LYS A 309 -25.92 17.46 -22.22
CA LYS A 309 -25.97 16.27 -23.05
C LYS A 309 -24.72 16.39 -23.90
N LEU A 310 -23.64 15.75 -23.46
CA LEU A 310 -22.57 15.29 -24.34
C LEU A 310 -23.27 14.81 -25.62
N THR A 311 -23.11 15.56 -26.71
CA THR A 311 -23.59 15.16 -28.02
C THR A 311 -23.03 13.77 -28.27
N GLU A 312 -23.83 12.83 -28.80
CA GLU A 312 -23.38 11.46 -29.09
C GLU A 312 -22.02 11.50 -29.81
N ASN A 313 -21.84 12.42 -30.75
CA ASN A 313 -20.57 12.69 -31.43
C ASN A 313 -19.36 12.97 -30.50
N LYS A 314 -19.50 13.74 -29.41
CA LYS A 314 -18.40 13.99 -28.46
C LYS A 314 -18.16 12.80 -27.52
N ARG A 315 -19.22 12.08 -27.15
CA ARG A 315 -19.08 10.79 -26.43
C ARG A 315 -18.36 9.77 -27.30
N ASP A 316 -18.75 9.66 -28.56
CA ASP A 316 -18.14 8.77 -29.53
C ASP A 316 -16.68 9.16 -29.78
N GLU A 317 -16.35 10.45 -29.86
CA GLU A 317 -14.96 10.94 -29.93
C GLU A 317 -14.13 10.63 -28.65
N LEU A 318 -14.77 10.67 -27.47
CA LEU A 318 -14.11 10.30 -26.21
C LEU A 318 -13.92 8.79 -26.06
N VAL A 319 -14.84 7.99 -26.60
CA VAL A 319 -14.83 6.52 -26.58
C VAL A 319 -14.02 5.95 -27.75
N GLN A 320 -13.80 6.74 -28.81
CA GLN A 320 -12.94 6.38 -29.93
C GLN A 320 -11.55 5.98 -29.43
N ASP A 321 -11.02 4.93 -30.04
CA ASP A 321 -9.68 4.48 -29.72
C ASP A 321 -8.66 5.53 -30.10
N LYS A 322 -8.19 6.29 -29.11
CA LYS A 322 -7.10 7.27 -29.30
C LYS A 322 -5.71 6.60 -29.45
N ASN A 323 -5.65 5.35 -29.93
CA ASN A 323 -4.48 4.54 -30.25
C ASN A 323 -3.28 4.59 -29.27
N GLY A 324 -3.51 4.23 -28.00
CA GLY A 324 -2.43 4.22 -26.98
C GLY A 324 -1.92 5.63 -26.64
N ILE A 325 -1.17 5.78 -25.53
CA ILE A 325 -0.39 7.01 -25.34
C ILE A 325 0.87 6.83 -26.18
N VAL A 326 0.95 7.58 -27.28
CA VAL A 326 2.08 7.59 -28.21
C VAL A 326 3.16 8.49 -27.62
N LEU A 327 4.20 7.89 -27.05
CA LEU A 327 5.43 8.60 -26.73
C LEU A 327 6.38 8.45 -27.91
N SER A 328 6.51 9.50 -28.71
CA SER A 328 7.41 9.52 -29.86
C SER A 328 8.76 10.10 -29.46
N VAL A 329 9.80 9.29 -29.58
CA VAL A 329 11.19 9.71 -29.39
C VAL A 329 11.87 9.73 -30.75
N ASN A 330 12.26 10.92 -31.20
CA ASN A 330 12.62 11.15 -32.60
C ASN A 330 14.02 10.66 -33.00
N LYS A 331 14.90 10.31 -32.05
CA LYS A 331 16.24 9.80 -32.33
C LYS A 331 16.67 8.83 -31.24
N VAL A 332 16.60 7.55 -31.55
CA VAL A 332 16.96 6.50 -30.61
C VAL A 332 17.81 5.46 -31.29
N LYS A 333 18.88 5.05 -30.60
CA LYS A 333 19.69 3.89 -30.95
C LYS A 333 19.42 2.78 -29.96
N PHE A 334 19.24 1.58 -30.46
CA PHE A 334 19.31 0.40 -29.62
C PHE A 334 20.78 0.12 -29.32
N ALA A 335 21.09 -0.11 -28.05
CA ALA A 335 22.34 -0.73 -27.68
C ALA A 335 22.35 -2.15 -28.27
N GLY A 336 23.53 -2.58 -28.75
CA GLY A 336 23.73 -3.81 -29.52
C GLY A 336 23.17 -5.08 -28.84
N PRO A 337 23.17 -6.22 -29.54
CA PRO A 337 22.43 -7.41 -29.14
C PRO A 337 22.82 -7.89 -27.73
N ARG A 338 21.84 -8.00 -26.85
CA ARG A 338 21.91 -8.64 -25.53
C ARG A 338 21.32 -10.05 -25.65
N GLY A 339 22.04 -10.94 -26.32
CA GLY A 339 21.49 -12.23 -26.75
C GLY A 339 20.51 -12.04 -27.90
N GLU A 340 19.27 -12.52 -27.75
CA GLU A 340 18.20 -12.38 -28.77
C GLU A 340 17.43 -11.05 -28.71
N TYR A 341 17.87 -10.10 -27.87
CA TYR A 341 17.18 -8.85 -27.59
C TYR A 341 18.01 -7.63 -27.98
N LEU A 342 17.35 -6.54 -28.33
CA LEU A 342 17.94 -5.21 -28.45
C LEU A 342 17.72 -4.45 -27.15
N SER A 343 18.75 -3.80 -26.61
CA SER A 343 18.60 -2.99 -25.39
C SER A 343 18.30 -1.53 -25.75
N LEU A 344 17.46 -0.88 -24.96
CA LEU A 344 17.12 0.52 -25.10
C LEU A 344 17.21 1.21 -23.75
N GLU A 345 18.06 2.22 -23.63
CA GLU A 345 18.08 3.09 -22.47
C GLU A 345 16.85 4.03 -22.48
N VAL A 346 16.14 4.09 -21.37
CA VAL A 346 14.93 4.92 -21.22
C VAL A 346 15.13 5.85 -20.01
N PRO A 347 15.40 7.15 -20.23
CA PRO A 347 15.51 8.12 -19.14
C PRO A 347 14.26 8.14 -18.27
N GLY A 348 14.43 8.18 -16.94
CA GLY A 348 13.32 8.20 -15.96
C GLY A 348 12.63 6.85 -15.71
N LEU A 349 13.10 5.75 -16.31
CA LEU A 349 12.54 4.41 -16.10
C LEU A 349 12.59 3.94 -14.63
N ALA A 350 13.67 4.26 -13.90
CA ALA A 350 13.83 3.96 -12.47
C ALA A 350 12.72 4.59 -11.61
N GLU A 351 12.24 5.77 -12.04
CA GLU A 351 11.19 6.54 -11.40
C GLU A 351 9.79 6.12 -11.87
N ARG A 352 9.71 5.09 -12.73
CA ARG A 352 8.50 4.63 -13.45
C ARG A 352 7.88 5.72 -14.34
N ARG A 353 8.71 6.61 -14.89
CA ARG A 353 8.31 7.74 -15.76
C ARG A 353 9.24 7.83 -16.97
N PRO A 354 8.93 7.20 -18.11
CA PRO A 354 7.63 6.60 -18.47
C PRO A 354 7.37 5.24 -17.80
N SER A 355 6.10 4.94 -17.52
CA SER A 355 5.68 3.63 -16.99
C SER A 355 5.66 2.59 -18.11
N VAL A 356 6.85 2.10 -18.48
CA VAL A 356 7.01 1.01 -19.45
C VAL A 356 6.89 -0.33 -18.73
N LEU A 357 5.97 -1.16 -19.19
CA LEU A 357 5.76 -2.50 -18.69
C LEU A 357 6.28 -3.54 -19.67
N VAL A 358 6.64 -4.68 -19.10
CA VAL A 358 6.93 -5.87 -19.86
C VAL A 358 5.68 -6.27 -20.66
N GLY A 359 5.83 -6.34 -21.99
CA GLY A 359 4.76 -6.64 -22.94
C GLY A 359 4.20 -5.42 -23.68
N ASP A 360 4.63 -4.21 -23.35
CA ASP A 360 4.30 -3.03 -24.14
C ASP A 360 4.87 -3.14 -25.56
N ALA A 361 4.12 -2.63 -26.54
CA ALA A 361 4.54 -2.62 -27.93
C ALA A 361 5.35 -1.34 -28.22
N ILE A 362 6.40 -1.49 -29.02
CA ILE A 362 7.29 -0.44 -29.49
C ILE A 362 7.31 -0.51 -31.00
N HIS A 363 6.97 0.60 -31.64
CA HIS A 363 7.06 0.77 -33.08
C HIS A 363 8.34 1.53 -33.40
N ALA A 364 9.20 0.94 -34.23
CA ALA A 364 10.42 1.57 -34.71
C ALA A 364 10.24 1.99 -36.17
N GLU A 365 10.31 3.30 -36.43
CA GLU A 365 10.25 3.90 -37.76
C GLU A 365 11.63 4.43 -38.16
N PRO A 366 12.17 4.06 -39.35
CA PRO A 366 13.43 4.61 -39.82
C PRO A 366 13.30 6.12 -40.10
N LEU A 367 14.40 6.87 -39.89
CA LEU A 367 14.42 8.33 -40.05
C LEU A 367 14.69 8.84 -41.47
N CYS A 368 14.93 7.96 -42.45
CA CYS A 368 15.22 8.38 -43.83
C CYS A 368 13.94 8.74 -44.61
N ASP A 369 13.97 9.90 -45.25
CA ASP A 369 13.02 10.34 -46.27
C ASP A 369 13.30 9.62 -47.59
N ASP A 370 12.31 8.91 -48.12
CA ASP A 370 12.11 8.71 -49.56
C ASP A 370 10.77 8.02 -49.78
N ASN A 371 9.84 8.69 -50.49
CA ASN A 371 8.60 8.30 -51.22
C ASN A 371 8.05 6.85 -51.20
N ILE A 372 8.32 6.07 -50.16
CA ILE A 372 7.92 4.69 -49.92
C ILE A 372 7.42 4.67 -48.49
N LYS A 373 6.21 4.13 -48.28
CA LYS A 373 5.60 4.01 -46.95
C LYS A 373 6.63 3.38 -45.98
N PRO A 374 7.08 4.08 -44.92
CA PRO A 374 8.15 3.59 -44.06
C PRO A 374 7.72 2.25 -43.46
N CYS A 375 8.57 1.23 -43.56
CA CYS A 375 8.35 -0.04 -42.87
C CYS A 375 8.48 0.21 -41.37
N VAL A 376 7.34 0.30 -40.69
CA VAL A 376 7.26 0.35 -39.24
C VAL A 376 7.50 -1.06 -38.70
N TYR A 377 8.48 -1.20 -37.81
CA TYR A 377 8.79 -2.47 -37.17
C TYR A 377 8.18 -2.51 -35.78
N GLU A 378 7.34 -3.51 -35.52
CA GLU A 378 6.79 -3.75 -34.18
C GLU A 378 7.73 -4.65 -33.38
N GLY A 379 7.98 -4.26 -32.14
CA GLY A 379 8.70 -5.05 -31.15
C GLY A 379 8.03 -4.95 -29.79
N PHE A 380 8.32 -5.91 -28.93
CA PHE A 380 7.70 -5.98 -27.60
C PHE A 380 8.75 -5.89 -26.51
N VAL A 381 8.43 -5.20 -25.41
CA VAL A 381 9.28 -5.13 -24.23
C VAL A 381 9.31 -6.49 -23.52
N HIS A 382 10.48 -7.11 -23.47
CA HIS A 382 10.68 -8.42 -22.86
C HIS A 382 11.17 -8.32 -21.42
N LYS A 383 12.00 -7.33 -21.11
CA LYS A 383 12.58 -7.08 -19.79
C LYS A 383 12.63 -5.58 -19.51
N VAL A 384 12.38 -5.20 -18.27
CA VAL A 384 12.52 -3.83 -17.77
C VAL A 384 13.54 -3.87 -16.63
N LEU A 385 14.65 -3.14 -16.79
CA LEU A 385 15.70 -2.97 -15.78
C LEU A 385 15.62 -1.55 -15.21
N GLN A 386 16.56 -1.19 -14.33
CA GLN A 386 16.54 0.10 -13.65
C GLN A 386 16.63 1.30 -14.61
N LYS A 387 17.43 1.19 -15.68
CA LYS A 387 17.66 2.29 -16.66
C LYS A 387 17.43 1.91 -18.12
N GLU A 388 17.34 0.61 -18.42
CA GLU A 388 17.16 0.11 -19.78
C GLU A 388 16.04 -0.92 -19.88
N ILE A 389 15.48 -1.07 -21.08
CA ILE A 389 14.52 -2.12 -21.43
C ILE A 389 15.12 -3.01 -22.51
N TRP A 390 14.76 -4.29 -22.50
CA TRP A 390 15.14 -5.22 -23.56
C TRP A 390 13.93 -5.49 -24.44
N VAL A 391 14.08 -5.29 -25.75
CA VAL A 391 13.01 -5.33 -26.74
C VAL A 391 13.33 -6.42 -27.75
N LYS A 392 12.31 -7.19 -28.15
CA LYS A 392 12.42 -8.16 -29.25
C LYS A 392 11.53 -7.70 -30.40
N PHE A 393 12.15 -7.44 -31.54
CA PHE A 393 11.47 -7.23 -32.82
C PHE A 393 11.40 -8.52 -33.62
N HIS A 394 10.68 -8.49 -34.74
CA HIS A 394 10.73 -9.57 -35.72
C HIS A 394 12.16 -9.81 -36.23
N LEU A 395 12.49 -11.07 -36.60
CA LEU A 395 13.84 -11.48 -37.00
C LEU A 395 14.42 -10.66 -38.17
N THR A 396 13.56 -10.24 -39.10
CA THR A 396 13.96 -9.38 -40.23
C THR A 396 14.44 -7.99 -39.79
N PHE A 397 13.94 -7.45 -38.68
CA PHE A 397 14.47 -6.20 -38.13
C PHE A 397 15.82 -6.42 -37.47
N HIS A 398 15.92 -7.44 -36.60
CA HIS A 398 17.19 -7.79 -35.93
C HIS A 398 18.32 -8.07 -36.92
N SER A 399 18.01 -8.72 -38.04
CA SER A 399 19.01 -9.05 -39.08
C SER A 399 19.43 -7.84 -39.91
N LYS A 400 18.62 -6.79 -39.97
CA LYS A 400 18.85 -5.58 -40.77
C LYS A 400 19.32 -4.38 -39.96
N TYR A 401 19.15 -4.41 -38.63
CA TYR A 401 19.50 -3.29 -37.78
C TYR A 401 21.01 -3.03 -37.82
N ASP A 402 21.38 -1.84 -38.28
CA ASP A 402 22.74 -1.41 -38.58
C ASP A 402 23.24 -0.32 -37.59
N MET A 403 22.65 -0.26 -36.39
CA MET A 403 22.91 0.78 -35.38
C MET A 403 22.49 2.20 -35.83
N SER A 404 21.63 2.32 -36.85
CA SER A 404 21.01 3.58 -37.25
C SER A 404 19.99 4.09 -36.23
N ASP A 405 19.69 5.38 -36.34
CA ASP A 405 18.69 6.06 -35.51
C ASP A 405 17.27 5.76 -36.02
N TYR A 406 16.38 5.43 -35.08
CA TYR A 406 14.96 5.24 -35.34
C TYR A 406 14.13 6.24 -34.54
N ARG A 407 12.96 6.59 -35.08
CA ARG A 407 11.87 7.15 -34.29
C ARG A 407 11.15 6.01 -33.61
N LEU A 408 11.06 6.06 -32.28
CA LEU A 408 10.33 5.07 -31.51
C LEU A 408 9.00 5.63 -31.05
N THR A 409 7.95 4.83 -31.20
CA THR A 409 6.63 5.08 -30.66
C THR A 409 6.26 3.97 -29.69
N PHE A 410 6.14 4.30 -28.41
CA PHE A 410 5.59 3.38 -27.41
C PHE A 410 4.07 3.33 -27.55
N GLN A 411 3.51 2.12 -27.57
CA GLN A 411 2.07 1.90 -27.49
C GLN A 411 1.77 1.18 -26.17
N LEU A 412 1.41 1.99 -25.17
CA LEU A 412 1.01 1.52 -23.84
C LEU A 412 -0.33 0.77 -23.91
N SER A 413 -0.40 -0.41 -23.29
CA SER A 413 -1.62 -1.21 -23.27
C SER A 413 -2.75 -0.53 -22.48
N ARG A 414 -3.82 -0.16 -23.18
CA ARG A 414 -5.03 0.41 -22.56
C ARG A 414 -6.01 -0.63 -22.03
N THR A 415 -5.70 -1.92 -22.17
CA THR A 415 -6.59 -3.02 -21.78
C THR A 415 -7.05 -2.90 -20.33
N TYR A 416 -6.13 -2.51 -19.43
CA TYR A 416 -6.44 -2.27 -18.03
C TYR A 416 -7.46 -1.13 -17.86
N LEU A 417 -7.16 0.05 -18.40
CA LEU A 417 -8.03 1.23 -18.32
C LEU A 417 -9.41 0.97 -18.93
N ARG A 418 -9.45 0.30 -20.09
CA ARG A 418 -10.71 -0.09 -20.75
C ARG A 418 -11.57 -0.98 -19.87
N ARG A 419 -10.97 -1.98 -19.21
CA ARG A 419 -11.68 -2.86 -18.26
C ARG A 419 -12.19 -2.08 -17.06
N SER A 420 -11.40 -1.17 -16.49
CA SER A 420 -11.83 -0.31 -15.40
C SER A 420 -13.00 0.60 -15.79
N HIS A 421 -12.94 1.25 -16.96
CA HIS A 421 -14.06 2.07 -17.45
C HIS A 421 -15.32 1.23 -17.69
N ALA A 422 -15.17 0.06 -18.29
CA ALA A 422 -16.28 -0.85 -18.52
C ALA A 422 -16.92 -1.32 -17.19
N ALA A 423 -16.09 -1.67 -16.20
CA ALA A 423 -16.54 -2.05 -14.87
C ALA A 423 -17.33 -0.91 -14.18
N VAL A 424 -16.85 0.33 -14.27
CA VAL A 424 -17.57 1.51 -13.74
C VAL A 424 -18.92 1.70 -14.45
N ASN A 425 -18.95 1.59 -15.77
CA ASN A 425 -20.18 1.74 -16.55
C ASN A 425 -21.22 0.67 -16.20
N TRP A 426 -20.79 -0.56 -15.91
CA TRP A 426 -21.69 -1.66 -15.55
C TRP A 426 -21.98 -1.76 -14.05
N ALA A 427 -21.24 -1.07 -13.19
CA ALA A 427 -21.33 -1.21 -11.74
C ALA A 427 -22.78 -1.00 -11.24
N ILE A 428 -23.44 0.08 -11.67
CA ILE A 428 -24.82 0.38 -11.24
C ILE A 428 -25.79 -0.72 -11.68
N GLN A 429 -25.65 -1.23 -12.91
CA GLN A 429 -26.54 -2.25 -13.47
C GLN A 429 -26.33 -3.61 -12.81
N ARG A 430 -25.09 -3.97 -12.46
CA ARG A 430 -24.73 -5.31 -11.98
C ARG A 430 -24.70 -5.44 -10.46
N LEU A 431 -24.22 -4.42 -9.75
CA LEU A 431 -24.08 -4.42 -8.29
C LEU A 431 -25.28 -3.75 -7.59
N GLY A 432 -25.94 -2.81 -8.27
CA GLY A 432 -27.05 -2.04 -7.73
C GLY A 432 -26.58 -0.85 -6.88
N GLN A 433 -27.45 0.17 -6.78
CA GLN A 433 -27.15 1.39 -6.01
C GLN A 433 -27.01 1.13 -4.51
N GLU A 434 -27.77 0.19 -3.95
CA GLU A 434 -27.74 -0.09 -2.50
C GLU A 434 -26.40 -0.71 -2.04
N MET A 435 -25.72 -1.45 -2.93
CA MET A 435 -24.40 -2.01 -2.66
C MET A 435 -23.30 -0.96 -2.86
N LEU A 436 -23.41 -0.14 -3.91
CA LEU A 436 -22.43 0.91 -4.23
C LEU A 436 -22.50 2.12 -3.29
N PHE A 437 -23.70 2.46 -2.83
CA PHE A 437 -23.98 3.64 -2.01
C PHE A 437 -24.97 3.25 -0.88
N PRO A 438 -24.51 2.43 0.09
CA PRO A 438 -25.36 2.00 1.19
C PRO A 438 -25.68 3.16 2.13
N ASN A 439 -26.98 3.46 2.31
CA ASN A 439 -27.45 4.48 3.24
C ASN A 439 -27.88 3.91 4.60
N LYS A 440 -28.03 2.57 4.70
CA LYS A 440 -28.41 1.86 5.92
C LYS A 440 -27.88 0.43 5.89
N VAL A 441 -27.41 -0.07 7.03
CA VAL A 441 -27.07 -1.50 7.21
C VAL A 441 -28.23 -2.16 7.95
N ALA A 442 -28.86 -3.16 7.33
CA ALA A 442 -29.89 -3.98 7.96
C ALA A 442 -29.39 -5.42 8.05
N PRO A 443 -29.27 -6.01 9.27
CA PRO A 443 -28.81 -7.37 9.41
C PRO A 443 -29.80 -8.34 8.76
N LYS A 444 -29.27 -9.21 7.90
CA LYS A 444 -29.99 -10.33 7.29
C LYS A 444 -29.87 -11.57 8.16
N THR A 445 -30.76 -12.53 7.91
CA THR A 445 -30.64 -13.86 8.52
C THR A 445 -29.30 -14.50 8.15
N GLN A 446 -28.75 -15.24 9.11
CA GLN A 446 -27.50 -15.96 8.94
C GLN A 446 -27.59 -16.90 7.72
N GLN A 447 -26.60 -16.82 6.84
CA GLN A 447 -26.49 -17.69 5.68
C GLN A 447 -26.20 -19.13 6.07
N LEU A 448 -25.43 -19.31 7.15
CA LEU A 448 -24.99 -20.58 7.67
C LEU A 448 -25.19 -20.61 9.18
N ILE A 449 -25.81 -21.69 9.65
CA ILE A 449 -25.87 -22.03 11.07
C ILE A 449 -24.89 -23.19 11.25
N PHE A 450 -23.88 -23.00 12.09
CA PHE A 450 -22.85 -24.00 12.36
C PHE A 450 -22.54 -24.08 13.85
N LYS A 451 -22.10 -25.26 14.31
CA LYS A 451 -21.60 -25.46 15.67
C LYS A 451 -20.09 -25.67 15.62
N GLU A 452 -19.36 -24.97 16.48
CA GLU A 452 -17.91 -25.13 16.62
C GLU A 452 -17.64 -26.30 17.56
N THR A 453 -16.71 -27.18 17.20
CA THR A 453 -16.24 -28.23 18.12
C THR A 453 -14.94 -27.80 18.76
N ASP A 454 -15.00 -27.67 20.09
CA ASP A 454 -13.80 -27.55 20.91
C ASP A 454 -13.10 -28.92 21.00
N LYS A 455 -11.83 -28.95 20.56
CA LYS A 455 -10.78 -29.99 20.73
C LYS A 455 -10.48 -30.91 19.54
N ASP A 456 -9.18 -30.94 19.23
CA ASP A 456 -8.36 -31.95 18.55
C ASP A 456 -9.05 -33.30 18.25
N SER A 457 -9.88 -33.32 17.21
CA SER A 457 -10.22 -34.56 16.53
C SER A 457 -9.51 -34.55 15.18
N THR A 458 -8.57 -35.48 15.02
CA THR A 458 -7.85 -35.74 13.78
C THR A 458 -8.86 -35.94 12.66
N VAL A 459 -9.02 -34.95 11.78
CA VAL A 459 -9.94 -35.04 10.65
C VAL A 459 -9.37 -36.03 9.64
N SER A 460 -10.02 -37.19 9.54
CA SER A 460 -9.86 -38.09 8.40
C SER A 460 -10.18 -37.31 7.12
N LYS A 461 -9.18 -37.15 6.26
CA LYS A 461 -9.29 -36.52 4.93
C LYS A 461 -10.22 -37.35 4.04
N SER A 462 -11.53 -37.15 4.16
CA SER A 462 -12.51 -37.70 3.21
C SER A 462 -13.40 -36.57 2.70
N PHE A 463 -13.02 -36.00 1.56
CA PHE A 463 -13.98 -35.31 0.70
C PHE A 463 -14.98 -36.35 0.19
N VAL A 464 -16.26 -36.21 0.53
CA VAL A 464 -17.32 -37.03 -0.04
C VAL A 464 -17.42 -36.71 -1.54
N GLN A 465 -17.11 -37.70 -2.38
CA GLN A 465 -17.44 -37.68 -3.81
C GLN A 465 -18.97 -37.72 -3.95
N VAL A 466 -19.59 -36.61 -4.33
CA VAL A 466 -21.01 -36.61 -4.72
C VAL A 466 -21.08 -36.91 -6.22
N ASN A 467 -21.04 -38.20 -6.56
CA ASN A 467 -21.49 -38.71 -7.84
C ASN A 467 -22.86 -39.35 -7.64
N ASN A 468 -23.94 -38.58 -7.83
CA ASN A 468 -25.17 -39.01 -8.50
C ASN A 468 -26.23 -37.90 -8.43
N VAL A 469 -26.70 -37.51 -9.61
CA VAL A 469 -27.78 -36.55 -9.82
C VAL A 469 -29.06 -37.34 -10.04
N SER A 470 -29.89 -37.46 -9.00
CA SER A 470 -31.30 -37.81 -9.18
C SER A 470 -32.08 -37.56 -7.89
N GLU A 471 -33.13 -36.74 -8.05
CA GLU A 471 -34.23 -36.44 -7.11
C GLU A 471 -33.98 -35.44 -5.96
N LEU A 472 -34.05 -34.15 -6.30
CA LEU A 472 -34.28 -33.07 -5.33
C LEU A 472 -35.79 -32.92 -5.05
N LYS A 473 -36.26 -33.56 -3.98
CA LYS A 473 -37.46 -33.11 -3.26
C LYS A 473 -37.06 -31.99 -2.31
N LEU A 474 -37.77 -30.88 -2.44
CA LEU A 474 -37.74 -29.71 -1.56
C LEU A 474 -38.16 -30.15 -0.15
N HIS A 475 -37.23 -30.30 0.79
CA HIS A 475 -37.56 -30.37 2.23
C HIS A 475 -36.38 -29.96 3.11
N THR A 476 -36.65 -28.92 3.90
CA THR A 476 -36.20 -28.68 5.29
C THR A 476 -34.76 -28.21 5.57
N LEU A 477 -34.69 -27.02 6.18
CA LEU A 477 -33.63 -26.56 7.07
C LEU A 477 -33.34 -27.65 8.11
N GLU A 478 -32.17 -28.27 8.09
CA GLU A 478 -31.47 -28.92 9.23
C GLU A 478 -30.38 -29.88 8.73
N GLU A 479 -29.15 -29.39 8.57
CA GLU A 479 -27.96 -30.21 8.83
C GLU A 479 -27.04 -29.37 9.71
N ASN A 480 -26.81 -29.80 10.95
CA ASN A 480 -25.87 -29.18 11.89
C ASN A 480 -24.46 -29.25 11.30
N LYS A 481 -24.07 -28.26 10.49
CA LYS A 481 -22.71 -28.21 9.91
C LYS A 481 -21.71 -27.90 11.01
N GLN A 482 -20.66 -28.70 11.07
CA GLN A 482 -19.58 -28.53 12.05
C GLN A 482 -18.52 -27.61 11.46
N LEU A 483 -18.18 -26.53 12.17
CA LEU A 483 -17.07 -25.66 11.78
C LEU A 483 -15.77 -26.28 12.29
N VAL A 484 -14.94 -26.77 11.37
CA VAL A 484 -13.62 -27.33 11.69
C VAL A 484 -12.55 -26.49 11.01
N TRP A 485 -11.64 -25.93 11.81
CA TRP A 485 -10.56 -25.08 11.31
C TRP A 485 -9.53 -25.89 10.51
N PHE A 486 -9.29 -25.50 9.25
CA PHE A 486 -8.23 -26.12 8.44
C PHE A 486 -6.86 -25.69 8.96
N ASN A 487 -6.72 -24.40 9.31
CA ASN A 487 -5.55 -23.89 10.00
C ASN A 487 -5.79 -23.71 11.50
N GLN A 488 -5.25 -24.64 12.30
CA GLN A 488 -5.36 -24.60 13.76
C GLN A 488 -4.56 -23.45 14.42
N ARG A 489 -3.62 -22.82 13.69
CA ARG A 489 -2.78 -21.74 14.21
C ARG A 489 -3.40 -20.35 14.09
N LEU A 490 -4.65 -20.25 13.61
CA LEU A 490 -5.35 -18.96 13.52
C LEU A 490 -5.63 -18.41 14.91
N ASN A 491 -5.36 -17.12 15.08
CA ASN A 491 -5.69 -16.42 16.32
C ASN A 491 -7.19 -16.12 16.42
N PHE A 492 -7.61 -15.65 17.60
CA PHE A 492 -9.01 -15.33 17.89
C PHE A 492 -9.63 -14.35 16.87
N TYR A 493 -8.94 -13.25 16.55
CA TYR A 493 -9.46 -12.23 15.63
C TYR A 493 -9.61 -12.74 14.20
N GLN A 494 -8.67 -13.56 13.73
CA GLN A 494 -8.73 -14.19 12.41
C GLN A 494 -9.91 -15.16 12.33
N LYS A 495 -10.09 -16.00 13.36
CA LYS A 495 -11.25 -16.90 13.46
C LYS A 495 -12.56 -16.11 13.47
N GLU A 496 -12.61 -15.02 14.22
CA GLU A 496 -13.81 -14.18 14.31
C GLU A 496 -14.16 -13.50 12.98
N ALA A 497 -13.15 -13.02 12.23
CA ALA A 497 -13.35 -12.50 10.88
C ALA A 497 -13.97 -13.56 9.95
N VAL A 498 -13.45 -14.80 9.99
CA VAL A 498 -14.00 -15.92 9.20
C VAL A 498 -15.43 -16.24 9.62
N ARG A 499 -15.73 -16.31 10.94
CA ARG A 499 -17.09 -16.57 11.44
C ARG A 499 -18.09 -15.53 10.92
N ASN A 500 -17.74 -14.25 10.96
CA ASN A 500 -18.63 -13.18 10.52
C ASN A 500 -18.90 -13.21 9.01
N ILE A 501 -17.89 -13.58 8.20
CA ILE A 501 -18.07 -13.81 6.77
C ILE A 501 -19.01 -14.99 6.51
N LEU A 502 -18.83 -16.10 7.22
CA LEU A 502 -19.67 -17.30 7.08
C LEU A 502 -21.13 -17.05 7.51
N LYS A 503 -21.35 -16.26 8.58
CA LYS A 503 -22.68 -15.83 9.00
C LYS A 503 -23.37 -14.99 7.93
N GLY A 504 -22.65 -14.08 7.25
CA GLY A 504 -23.19 -13.35 6.10
C GLY A 504 -24.36 -12.40 6.42
N GLU A 505 -24.49 -11.93 7.65
CA GLU A 505 -25.58 -11.05 8.09
C GLU A 505 -25.58 -9.67 7.39
N ALA A 506 -24.42 -9.18 6.91
CA ALA A 506 -24.32 -7.88 6.24
C ALA A 506 -24.59 -7.92 4.72
N ARG A 507 -24.90 -9.09 4.14
CA ARG A 507 -25.10 -9.24 2.69
C ARG A 507 -26.16 -8.27 2.15
N PRO A 508 -26.00 -7.69 0.95
CA PRO A 508 -24.92 -7.92 -0.01
C PRO A 508 -23.70 -7.02 0.20
N LEU A 509 -23.60 -6.31 1.34
CA LEU A 509 -22.48 -5.40 1.60
C LEU A 509 -21.17 -6.18 1.74
N PRO A 510 -20.05 -5.62 1.25
CA PRO A 510 -18.76 -6.27 1.33
C PRO A 510 -18.27 -6.34 2.79
N TYR A 511 -17.67 -7.48 3.13
CA TYR A 511 -16.92 -7.62 4.38
C TYR A 511 -15.49 -7.13 4.17
N VAL A 512 -15.00 -6.28 5.08
CA VAL A 512 -13.64 -5.73 5.01
C VAL A 512 -12.81 -6.33 6.13
N ILE A 513 -11.81 -7.14 5.79
CA ILE A 513 -10.81 -7.62 6.74
C ILE A 513 -9.70 -6.57 6.83
N PHE A 514 -9.66 -5.87 7.96
CA PHE A 514 -8.61 -4.89 8.23
C PHE A 514 -7.50 -5.49 9.10
N GLY A 515 -6.25 -5.11 8.83
CA GLY A 515 -5.12 -5.50 9.65
C GLY A 515 -3.78 -4.91 9.15
N PRO A 516 -2.90 -4.44 10.03
CA PRO A 516 -1.54 -4.01 9.69
C PRO A 516 -0.72 -5.05 8.89
N PRO A 517 0.43 -4.68 8.31
CA PRO A 517 1.36 -5.64 7.73
C PRO A 517 1.73 -6.74 8.73
N GLY A 518 1.80 -8.00 8.28
CA GLY A 518 2.18 -9.14 9.14
C GLY A 518 1.05 -9.78 9.95
N THR A 519 -0.17 -9.25 9.98
CA THR A 519 -1.30 -9.82 10.76
C THR A 519 -1.99 -11.04 10.11
N GLY A 520 -1.45 -11.54 9.00
CA GLY A 520 -1.93 -12.77 8.37
C GLY A 520 -3.23 -12.65 7.58
N LYS A 521 -3.58 -11.46 7.05
CA LYS A 521 -4.78 -11.23 6.21
C LYS A 521 -4.97 -12.29 5.11
N THR A 522 -3.92 -12.57 4.33
CA THR A 522 -3.93 -13.60 3.29
C THR A 522 -4.21 -15.00 3.84
N ILE A 523 -3.67 -15.34 5.01
CA ILE A 523 -3.92 -16.64 5.67
C ILE A 523 -5.39 -16.73 6.13
N THR A 524 -5.95 -15.65 6.68
CA THR A 524 -7.37 -15.55 7.02
C THR A 524 -8.26 -15.69 5.78
N LEU A 525 -7.86 -15.10 4.66
CA LEU A 525 -8.58 -15.22 3.39
C LEU A 525 -8.53 -16.65 2.83
N VAL A 526 -7.38 -17.31 2.88
CA VAL A 526 -7.23 -18.72 2.50
C VAL A 526 -8.13 -19.61 3.36
N GLU A 527 -8.16 -19.41 4.68
CA GLU A 527 -9.10 -20.14 5.55
C GLU A 527 -10.56 -19.88 5.15
N THR A 528 -10.92 -18.63 4.85
CA THR A 528 -12.27 -18.25 4.42
C THR A 528 -12.67 -19.00 3.14
N ILE A 529 -11.77 -19.07 2.15
CA ILE A 529 -11.98 -19.83 0.91
C ILE A 529 -12.26 -21.30 1.23
N MET A 530 -11.43 -21.92 2.09
CA MET A 530 -11.59 -23.31 2.49
C MET A 530 -12.94 -23.57 3.17
N GLN A 531 -13.33 -22.70 4.12
CA GLN A 531 -14.58 -22.83 4.83
C GLN A 531 -15.80 -22.65 3.92
N LEU A 532 -15.77 -21.66 3.01
CA LEU A 532 -16.86 -21.45 2.04
C LEU A 532 -17.02 -22.62 1.08
N LEU A 533 -15.93 -23.25 0.65
CA LEU A 533 -15.98 -24.43 -0.22
C LEU A 533 -16.54 -25.65 0.49
N HIS A 534 -16.18 -25.82 1.76
CA HIS A 534 -16.59 -26.95 2.59
C HIS A 534 -18.06 -26.82 3.04
N LEU A 535 -18.46 -25.66 3.55
CA LEU A 535 -19.78 -25.44 4.16
C LEU A 535 -20.87 -25.08 3.14
N ILE A 536 -20.52 -24.59 1.95
CA ILE A 536 -21.47 -24.21 0.90
C ILE A 536 -21.15 -25.02 -0.37
N PRO A 537 -21.78 -26.19 -0.60
CA PRO A 537 -21.44 -27.07 -1.73
C PRO A 537 -21.57 -26.44 -3.12
N HIS A 538 -22.48 -25.49 -3.28
CA HIS A 538 -22.71 -24.77 -4.54
C HIS A 538 -21.93 -23.44 -4.62
N SER A 539 -21.01 -23.17 -3.70
CA SER A 539 -20.17 -21.96 -3.78
C SER A 539 -19.24 -22.02 -5.00
N ARG A 540 -19.18 -20.89 -5.71
CA ARG A 540 -18.21 -20.60 -6.77
C ARG A 540 -17.54 -19.29 -6.42
N LEU A 541 -16.23 -19.35 -6.21
CA LEU A 541 -15.42 -18.29 -5.65
C LEU A 541 -14.58 -17.66 -6.76
N LEU A 542 -14.68 -16.34 -6.88
CA LEU A 542 -13.79 -15.53 -7.71
C LEU A 542 -12.81 -14.80 -6.78
N VAL A 543 -11.53 -15.15 -6.86
CA VAL A 543 -10.47 -14.59 -6.01
C VAL A 543 -9.60 -13.65 -6.83
N ALA A 544 -9.66 -12.37 -6.51
CA ALA A 544 -8.98 -11.30 -7.22
C ALA A 544 -7.83 -10.71 -6.40
N THR A 545 -6.74 -10.33 -7.07
CA THR A 545 -5.65 -9.57 -6.48
C THR A 545 -5.15 -8.48 -7.44
N PRO A 546 -4.52 -7.39 -6.98
CA PRO A 546 -3.93 -6.40 -7.90
C PRO A 546 -2.68 -6.94 -8.61
N SER A 547 -1.92 -7.85 -8.00
CA SER A 547 -0.65 -8.35 -8.51
C SER A 547 -0.62 -9.86 -8.78
N ASN A 548 0.18 -10.29 -9.75
CA ASN A 548 0.37 -11.71 -10.05
C ASN A 548 1.05 -12.45 -8.89
N SER A 549 1.98 -11.81 -8.17
CA SER A 549 2.65 -12.39 -7.01
C SER A 549 1.65 -12.72 -5.89
N ALA A 550 0.71 -11.81 -5.59
CA ALA A 550 -0.35 -12.08 -4.61
C ALA A 550 -1.28 -13.21 -5.06
N SER A 551 -1.70 -13.23 -6.34
CA SER A 551 -2.49 -14.34 -6.88
C SER A 551 -1.77 -15.68 -6.78
N ASN A 552 -0.46 -15.71 -7.07
CA ASN A 552 0.36 -16.92 -6.99
C ASN A 552 0.48 -17.39 -5.54
N LEU A 553 0.71 -16.48 -4.59
CA LEU A 553 0.78 -16.80 -3.18
C LEU A 553 -0.52 -17.48 -2.68
N ILE A 554 -1.69 -16.93 -3.02
CA ILE A 554 -2.97 -17.54 -2.62
C ILE A 554 -3.14 -18.92 -3.27
N ALA A 555 -2.84 -19.03 -4.57
CA ALA A 555 -2.94 -20.31 -5.28
C ALA A 555 -2.01 -21.37 -4.68
N GLU A 556 -0.75 -21.02 -4.36
CA GLU A 556 0.20 -21.91 -3.72
C GLU A 556 -0.30 -22.37 -2.36
N ARG A 557 -0.78 -21.45 -1.52
CA ARG A 557 -1.31 -21.78 -0.18
C ARG A 557 -2.51 -22.72 -0.26
N LEU A 558 -3.37 -22.57 -1.25
CA LEU A 558 -4.50 -23.48 -1.47
C LEU A 558 -4.00 -24.84 -1.96
N VAL A 559 -3.08 -24.90 -2.92
CA VAL A 559 -2.52 -26.16 -3.42
C VAL A 559 -1.71 -26.89 -2.32
N ASP A 560 -1.00 -26.16 -1.46
CA ASP A 560 -0.23 -26.68 -0.32
C ASP A 560 -1.09 -27.41 0.71
N THR A 561 -2.40 -27.12 0.77
CA THR A 561 -3.31 -27.88 1.64
C THR A 561 -3.44 -29.35 1.24
N GLY A 562 -3.11 -29.68 -0.02
CA GLY A 562 -3.29 -31.01 -0.60
C GLY A 562 -4.74 -31.40 -0.85
N LEU A 563 -5.67 -30.44 -0.78
CA LEU A 563 -7.11 -30.67 -0.95
C LEU A 563 -7.63 -30.34 -2.35
N PHE A 564 -6.82 -29.69 -3.20
CA PHE A 564 -7.20 -29.30 -4.55
C PHE A 564 -6.47 -30.14 -5.60
N LEU A 565 -7.23 -30.95 -6.33
CA LEU A 565 -6.74 -31.62 -7.54
C LEU A 565 -6.83 -30.67 -8.75
N PRO A 566 -5.96 -30.84 -9.77
CA PRO A 566 -6.11 -30.12 -11.04
C PRO A 566 -7.54 -30.25 -11.59
N GLY A 567 -8.14 -29.13 -11.99
CA GLY A 567 -9.54 -29.07 -12.44
C GLY A 567 -10.56 -28.63 -11.37
N GLN A 568 -10.18 -28.57 -10.09
CA GLN A 568 -11.05 -28.02 -9.02
C GLN A 568 -10.84 -26.52 -8.77
N LEU A 569 -9.62 -26.06 -9.04
CA LEU A 569 -9.16 -24.68 -8.93
C LEU A 569 -8.46 -24.30 -10.24
N VAL A 570 -8.64 -23.06 -10.67
CA VAL A 570 -7.97 -22.51 -11.85
C VAL A 570 -7.35 -21.15 -11.56
N ARG A 571 -6.09 -20.99 -11.96
CA ARG A 571 -5.31 -19.76 -11.90
C ARG A 571 -5.29 -19.13 -13.29
N LEU A 572 -6.10 -18.08 -13.49
CA LEU A 572 -6.24 -17.39 -14.76
C LEU A 572 -5.10 -16.39 -14.98
N VAL A 573 -4.25 -16.64 -15.96
CA VAL A 573 -3.01 -15.90 -16.19
C VAL A 573 -2.99 -15.25 -17.57
N SER A 574 -2.24 -14.15 -17.70
CA SER A 574 -2.01 -13.55 -19.01
C SER A 574 -1.12 -14.45 -19.87
N TYR A 575 -1.37 -14.43 -21.18
CA TYR A 575 -0.55 -15.16 -22.16
C TYR A 575 0.95 -14.83 -22.01
N ASN A 576 1.27 -13.55 -21.80
CA ASN A 576 2.63 -13.08 -21.61
C ASN A 576 3.32 -13.69 -20.38
N LEU A 577 2.59 -13.96 -19.29
CA LEU A 577 3.16 -14.58 -18.10
C LEU A 577 3.46 -16.06 -18.34
N MET A 578 2.54 -16.76 -19.00
CA MET A 578 2.65 -18.16 -19.39
C MET A 578 3.78 -18.40 -20.38
N ALA A 579 3.81 -17.64 -21.49
CA ALA A 579 4.82 -17.75 -22.53
C ALA A 579 6.25 -17.49 -22.02
N LYS A 580 6.40 -16.78 -20.90
CA LYS A 580 7.70 -16.48 -20.28
C LYS A 580 8.15 -17.50 -19.24
N GLY A 581 7.32 -18.50 -18.92
CA GLY A 581 7.66 -19.49 -17.88
C GLY A 581 7.89 -18.87 -16.50
N LEU A 582 7.29 -17.71 -16.21
CA LEU A 582 7.46 -16.99 -14.94
C LEU A 582 6.52 -17.51 -13.83
N LEU A 583 5.75 -18.55 -14.11
CA LEU A 583 4.89 -19.18 -13.14
C LEU A 583 5.67 -20.20 -12.30
N PRO A 584 5.43 -20.25 -10.98
CA PRO A 584 5.96 -21.32 -10.14
C PRO A 584 5.58 -22.69 -10.71
N GLU A 585 6.53 -23.63 -10.77
CA GLU A 585 6.33 -24.96 -11.37
C GLU A 585 5.11 -25.69 -10.79
N LYS A 586 4.91 -25.55 -9.48
CA LYS A 586 3.78 -26.12 -8.74
C LYS A 586 2.41 -25.62 -9.21
N LEU A 587 2.33 -24.41 -9.75
CA LEU A 587 1.08 -23.81 -10.22
C LEU A 587 0.79 -24.08 -11.70
N ILE A 588 1.76 -24.59 -12.47
CA ILE A 588 1.58 -24.87 -13.90
C ILE A 588 0.35 -25.77 -14.15
N PRO A 589 0.13 -26.88 -13.42
CA PRO A 589 -1.03 -27.76 -13.63
C PRO A 589 -2.38 -27.12 -13.30
N TYR A 590 -2.36 -26.01 -12.57
CA TYR A 590 -3.54 -25.27 -12.12
C TYR A 590 -3.77 -23.99 -12.90
N SER A 591 -2.86 -23.62 -13.81
CA SER A 591 -2.89 -22.34 -14.52
C SER A 591 -3.47 -22.49 -15.92
N THR A 592 -4.12 -21.45 -16.43
CA THR A 592 -4.58 -21.40 -17.83
C THR A 592 -4.64 -19.96 -18.33
N CYS A 593 -4.50 -19.79 -19.64
CA CYS A 593 -4.94 -18.57 -20.32
C CYS A 593 -6.41 -18.69 -20.72
N ALA A 594 -7.08 -17.55 -20.88
CA ALA A 594 -8.45 -17.47 -21.38
C ALA A 594 -8.43 -17.31 -22.91
N ASP A 595 -9.17 -18.16 -23.62
CA ASP A 595 -9.47 -17.96 -25.04
C ASP A 595 -10.76 -17.17 -25.20
N ILE A 596 -10.71 -16.03 -25.89
CA ILE A 596 -11.89 -15.21 -26.20
C ILE A 596 -12.45 -15.56 -27.58
N THR A 597 -11.77 -16.40 -28.37
CA THR A 597 -12.34 -16.85 -29.64
C THR A 597 -13.58 -17.69 -29.37
N SER A 598 -14.68 -17.34 -30.04
CA SER A 598 -15.98 -17.98 -29.91
C SER A 598 -15.86 -19.50 -30.10
N CYS A 599 -16.85 -20.22 -29.56
CA CYS A 599 -16.98 -21.67 -29.55
C CYS A 599 -17.08 -22.34 -30.95
N ASP A 600 -16.31 -21.90 -31.94
CA ASP A 600 -16.25 -22.52 -33.26
C ASP A 600 -15.08 -23.50 -33.31
N GLU A 601 -15.44 -24.76 -33.56
CA GLU A 601 -14.53 -25.86 -33.83
C GLU A 601 -13.58 -25.49 -34.98
N LYS A 602 -12.38 -24.99 -34.66
CA LYS A 602 -11.28 -24.98 -35.62
C LYS A 602 -10.57 -26.32 -35.57
N THR A 603 -10.47 -26.93 -36.74
CA THR A 603 -9.64 -28.10 -37.04
C THR A 603 -8.20 -27.87 -36.55
N PRO A 604 -7.53 -28.91 -36.02
CA PRO A 604 -6.18 -28.75 -35.49
C PRO A 604 -5.21 -28.59 -36.65
N LEU A 605 -4.78 -27.35 -36.90
CA LEU A 605 -3.60 -27.06 -37.70
C LEU A 605 -2.40 -27.05 -36.75
N GLU A 606 -1.53 -28.02 -36.99
CA GLU A 606 -0.09 -28.15 -36.68
C GLU A 606 0.42 -27.73 -35.29
N GLU A 607 0.84 -28.77 -34.56
CA GLU A 607 1.78 -28.92 -33.44
C GLU A 607 2.57 -27.67 -32.98
N GLU A 608 1.95 -26.85 -32.11
CA GLU A 608 2.64 -25.97 -31.15
C GLU A 608 2.47 -26.54 -29.71
N PRO A 609 3.52 -26.63 -28.88
CA PRO A 609 3.52 -27.43 -27.64
C PRO A 609 2.83 -26.78 -26.42
N LEU A 610 2.00 -25.74 -26.58
CA LEU A 610 1.27 -25.10 -25.46
C LEU A 610 -0.25 -25.02 -25.70
N LYS A 611 -0.93 -26.17 -25.62
CA LYS A 611 -2.41 -26.27 -25.48
C LYS A 611 -2.87 -25.87 -24.07
N LEU A 612 -2.74 -24.61 -23.66
CA LEU A 612 -3.26 -24.14 -22.35
C LEU A 612 -4.10 -22.85 -22.46
N SER A 613 -4.99 -22.82 -23.44
CA SER A 613 -6.05 -21.82 -23.60
C SER A 613 -7.39 -22.47 -23.27
N SER A 614 -8.09 -21.95 -22.26
CA SER A 614 -9.38 -22.47 -21.79
C SER A 614 -10.54 -21.61 -22.27
N ASN A 615 -11.54 -22.26 -22.85
CA ASN A 615 -12.81 -21.62 -23.21
C ASN A 615 -13.72 -21.43 -21.99
N ALA A 616 -14.77 -20.61 -22.15
CA ALA A 616 -15.73 -20.31 -21.08
C ALA A 616 -16.35 -21.56 -20.44
N LYS A 617 -16.65 -22.59 -21.23
CA LYS A 617 -17.22 -23.87 -20.74
C LYS A 617 -16.28 -24.61 -19.80
N THR A 618 -14.98 -24.60 -20.10
CA THR A 618 -13.95 -25.26 -19.29
C THR A 618 -13.68 -24.44 -18.04
N LEU A 619 -13.58 -23.11 -18.17
CA LEU A 619 -13.31 -22.22 -17.06
C LEU A 619 -14.46 -22.24 -16.03
N GLY A 620 -15.71 -22.22 -16.49
CA GLY A 620 -16.91 -22.26 -15.63
C GLY A 620 -17.16 -23.57 -14.87
N ARG A 621 -16.39 -24.62 -15.13
CA ARG A 621 -16.44 -25.87 -14.34
C ARG A 621 -15.72 -25.74 -12.99
N HIS A 622 -14.75 -24.85 -12.90
CA HIS A 622 -13.96 -24.68 -11.69
C HIS A 622 -14.78 -23.97 -10.62
N ARG A 623 -14.69 -24.45 -9.38
CA ARG A 623 -15.34 -23.81 -8.23
C ARG A 623 -14.55 -22.63 -7.69
N VAL A 624 -13.25 -22.58 -7.97
CA VAL A 624 -12.37 -21.48 -7.57
C VAL A 624 -11.61 -20.96 -8.77
N THR A 625 -11.80 -19.69 -9.08
CA THR A 625 -11.06 -18.98 -10.13
C THR A 625 -10.21 -17.88 -9.49
N ILE A 626 -8.89 -17.95 -9.66
CA ILE A 626 -7.93 -17.01 -9.07
C ILE A 626 -7.24 -16.23 -10.17
N GLY A 627 -7.20 -14.91 -10.05
CA GLY A 627 -6.47 -14.08 -11.02
C GLY A 627 -6.26 -12.66 -10.55
N THR A 628 -5.49 -11.90 -11.34
CA THR A 628 -5.41 -10.47 -11.10
C THR A 628 -6.72 -9.79 -11.49
N CYS A 629 -7.08 -8.69 -10.84
CA CYS A 629 -8.27 -7.89 -11.18
C CYS A 629 -8.33 -7.63 -12.70
N ALA A 630 -7.19 -7.28 -13.30
CA ALA A 630 -7.06 -7.14 -14.74
C ALA A 630 -7.42 -8.44 -15.49
N THR A 631 -6.75 -9.56 -15.22
CA THR A 631 -6.98 -10.83 -15.94
C THR A 631 -8.40 -11.36 -15.79
N LEU A 632 -9.01 -11.21 -14.61
CA LEU A 632 -10.38 -11.63 -14.34
C LEU A 632 -11.41 -10.84 -15.15
N GLY A 633 -11.08 -9.62 -15.59
CA GLY A 633 -11.91 -8.86 -16.53
C GLY A 633 -12.15 -9.57 -17.88
N LEU A 634 -11.39 -10.62 -18.21
CA LEU A 634 -11.68 -11.49 -19.36
C LEU A 634 -12.97 -12.28 -19.19
N LEU A 635 -13.34 -12.63 -17.96
CA LEU A 635 -14.55 -13.38 -17.65
C LEU A 635 -15.81 -12.60 -18.05
N HIS A 636 -15.75 -11.26 -18.05
CA HIS A 636 -16.83 -10.44 -18.55
C HIS A 636 -17.14 -10.73 -20.03
N MET A 637 -16.10 -10.88 -20.87
CA MET A 637 -16.26 -11.18 -22.29
C MET A 637 -16.75 -12.61 -22.55
N MET A 638 -16.61 -13.49 -21.56
CA MET A 638 -17.09 -14.87 -21.63
C MET A 638 -18.59 -15.02 -21.31
N ALA A 639 -19.27 -13.92 -20.95
CA ALA A 639 -20.71 -13.87 -20.74
C ALA A 639 -21.26 -14.96 -19.80
N PHE A 640 -20.58 -15.16 -18.66
CA PHE A 640 -21.10 -16.04 -17.62
C PHE A 640 -22.48 -15.56 -17.15
N PRO A 641 -23.42 -16.47 -16.84
CA PRO A 641 -24.74 -16.09 -16.37
C PRO A 641 -24.67 -15.37 -15.02
N HIS A 642 -25.61 -14.47 -14.77
CA HIS A 642 -25.72 -13.80 -13.47
C HIS A 642 -25.76 -14.81 -12.32
N GLY A 643 -24.99 -14.54 -11.27
CA GLY A 643 -24.86 -15.43 -10.13
C GLY A 643 -23.99 -16.67 -10.37
N HIS A 644 -23.27 -16.75 -11.49
CA HIS A 644 -22.29 -17.82 -11.71
C HIS A 644 -21.26 -17.85 -10.58
N PHE A 645 -20.62 -16.72 -10.29
CA PHE A 645 -19.79 -16.55 -9.09
C PHE A 645 -20.68 -16.11 -7.93
N THR A 646 -20.66 -16.86 -6.84
CA THR A 646 -21.51 -16.58 -5.67
C THR A 646 -20.79 -15.74 -4.62
N HIS A 647 -19.45 -15.76 -4.62
CA HIS A 647 -18.63 -14.92 -3.75
C HIS A 647 -17.45 -14.37 -4.54
N VAL A 648 -17.17 -13.08 -4.34
CA VAL A 648 -15.97 -12.43 -4.84
C VAL A 648 -15.11 -12.05 -3.63
N LEU A 649 -13.86 -12.51 -3.64
CA LEU A 649 -12.88 -12.24 -2.60
C LEU A 649 -11.73 -11.45 -3.21
N VAL A 650 -11.30 -10.39 -2.55
CA VAL A 650 -10.24 -9.51 -3.05
C VAL A 650 -9.15 -9.41 -2.00
N ASP A 651 -7.94 -9.90 -2.31
CA ASP A 651 -6.77 -9.70 -1.45
C ASP A 651 -6.00 -8.44 -1.88
N GLU A 652 -5.30 -7.83 -0.93
CA GLU A 652 -4.54 -6.58 -1.12
C GLU A 652 -5.37 -5.44 -1.75
N ALA A 653 -6.68 -5.40 -1.44
CA ALA A 653 -7.61 -4.41 -1.99
C ALA A 653 -7.19 -2.95 -1.71
N GLY A 654 -6.47 -2.71 -0.62
CA GLY A 654 -5.92 -1.38 -0.28
C GLY A 654 -4.80 -0.90 -1.20
N GLN A 655 -4.21 -1.78 -2.02
CA GLN A 655 -3.18 -1.42 -3.01
C GLN A 655 -3.76 -1.15 -4.41
N ALA A 656 -5.04 -1.45 -4.62
CA ALA A 656 -5.73 -1.34 -5.90
C ALA A 656 -6.56 -0.06 -5.99
N THR A 657 -6.81 0.42 -7.22
CA THR A 657 -7.75 1.55 -7.40
C THR A 657 -9.20 1.06 -7.33
N GLU A 658 -10.14 1.94 -6.98
CA GLU A 658 -11.56 1.57 -6.91
C GLU A 658 -12.11 1.01 -8.24
N PRO A 659 -11.81 1.62 -9.42
CA PRO A 659 -12.18 1.04 -10.71
C PRO A 659 -11.53 -0.31 -11.02
N GLU A 660 -10.37 -0.61 -10.43
CA GLU A 660 -9.70 -1.91 -10.57
C GLU A 660 -10.46 -3.01 -9.84
N ILE A 661 -10.85 -2.73 -8.58
CA ILE A 661 -11.61 -3.67 -7.76
C ILE A 661 -13.03 -3.89 -8.30
N LEU A 662 -13.60 -2.89 -8.97
CA LEU A 662 -14.89 -3.05 -9.65
C LEU A 662 -14.85 -4.09 -10.78
N ILE A 663 -13.69 -4.39 -11.38
CA ILE A 663 -13.59 -5.38 -12.47
C ILE A 663 -14.07 -6.77 -12.00
N PRO A 664 -13.46 -7.40 -10.99
CA PRO A 664 -13.93 -8.70 -10.49
C PRO A 664 -15.30 -8.61 -9.80
N LEU A 665 -15.66 -7.48 -9.17
CA LEU A 665 -16.97 -7.33 -8.52
C LEU A 665 -18.12 -7.30 -9.54
N SER A 666 -17.89 -6.71 -10.71
CA SER A 666 -18.90 -6.60 -11.77
C SER A 666 -18.92 -7.80 -12.72
N THR A 667 -18.18 -8.88 -12.45
CA THR A 667 -18.02 -10.02 -13.35
C THR A 667 -19.26 -10.91 -13.44
#